data_AF-A0A9P6WC67-F1
#
_entry.id   AF-A0A9P6WC67-F1
#
_cell.length_a   1.000
_cell.length_b   1.000
_cell.length_c   1.000
_cell.angle_alpha   90.00
_cell.angle_beta   90.00
_cell.angle_gamma   90.00
#
_symmetry.space_group_name_H-M   'P 1'
#
loop_
_entity.id
_entity.type
_entity.pdbx_description
1 polymer ?
#
loop_
_entity_poly.entity_id
_entity_poly.type
_entity_poly.pdbx_seq_one_letter_code
_entity_poly.pdbx_strand_id
1 'polypeptide(L)'
;MRIYNILLVFLLSISYPDLVCSKGNYFKPKVIKSKRYLYPCERFEVFDDSTTFLRIVGDEFQISNNNGKKWSNVKGIPEDVSEFKIDPNFPKYRAFAYVSNKDYFYMTVDLGKTWTKHKYMIPKELYNTDHEPYCTVSTHATNPKDMFLECQVCWESTDEEIEKDRKKYEENRKTEDDDPLQENSGPSLNLLFNPKESCETVILTSSDGGEHFLYAAPPYKVRDDEKIITSKLGSVCKYARINNDSTVDVEETTLVCIYRTYQLCTRSVGHRRADGQLYIIKDGKSRAVDFFKDITVESFEVAKSHLIVSIKEDIFNILSNEKIWISKDIQTFKQSYIPTDLTFNYKKELYEDSLGRMIMSISNLTFKIGEKFYEGKKYQSIDEILEYKSVLVSDYTGLKFSVYDQNDRFRSYEDTVEPIKYLKGTIIKGLHESSRFLDVRDNDEEEKSSLDSPKISFDNGNTWDHLKIIDPENRDKYSCNIDDPENCSIISLSPYNSYDIPSAGILVLSGIMSNENIDFYKNGKTFLSRDGGKSWKMVLDFPTQAVVGDNGNIIIAIRLPEEEQSIFYYSLDQGETWNKYRFKEISYFENLITTTRDGSGAHFILQATPEDYKSYDDSLYSIDFSKAFGGKKCGKDDFETFYLNDGNCINGAKYSYRRRKLDAECLVKEALTDLELKEEICPECTDMDYECSFEFTKNVEGNCVPDFNLLEFSGACSKNTRKELTLMPRRKIIGNKCKNELTIDPVHVSCSTLSDPINSSDNTPLKQNPFSEKPHIYEYFNTGEDEYY
;
A
#
# COMPACT_ATOMS: atom_id res chain seq x y z
N MET A 1 -49.26 -3.98 63.39
CA MET A 1 -50.20 -2.88 63.70
C MET A 1 -49.51 -1.57 63.30
N ARG A 2 -50.27 -0.70 62.65
CA ARG A 2 -49.92 0.51 61.87
C ARG A 2 -49.18 1.65 62.61
N ILE A 3 -48.39 2.43 61.82
CA ILE A 3 -48.23 3.92 61.76
C ILE A 3 -46.90 4.59 62.22
N TYR A 4 -46.19 5.17 61.21
CA TYR A 4 -45.40 6.44 61.08
C TYR A 4 -44.40 6.86 62.19
N ASN A 5 -43.18 7.36 61.93
CA ASN A 5 -42.79 8.41 60.97
C ASN A 5 -41.26 8.45 60.74
N ILE A 6 -40.86 8.84 59.52
CA ILE A 6 -39.50 9.04 59.00
C ILE A 6 -39.12 10.53 59.19
N LEU A 7 -37.91 10.85 59.70
CA LEU A 7 -37.22 12.15 59.48
C LEU A 7 -35.81 12.21 60.13
N LEU A 8 -34.84 12.75 59.36
CA LEU A 8 -33.54 13.39 59.76
C LEU A 8 -32.46 12.45 60.35
N VAL A 9 -31.19 12.37 59.90
CA VAL A 9 -30.24 13.33 59.29
C VAL A 9 -29.13 12.53 58.58
N PHE A 10 -28.77 12.86 57.33
CA PHE A 10 -27.37 13.03 56.89
C PHE A 10 -27.37 13.81 55.57
N LEU A 11 -26.89 15.04 55.66
CA LEU A 11 -26.71 16.04 54.60
C LEU A 11 -25.34 15.85 53.92
N LEU A 12 -25.28 16.27 52.65
CA LEU A 12 -24.09 16.56 51.81
C LEU A 12 -23.55 15.44 50.90
N SER A 13 -24.29 15.17 49.82
CA SER A 13 -23.75 14.79 48.51
C SER A 13 -24.81 15.01 47.41
N ILE A 14 -25.10 16.27 47.09
CA ILE A 14 -25.78 16.61 45.84
C ILE A 14 -24.68 17.12 44.91
N SER A 15 -24.23 16.23 44.03
CA SER A 15 -23.53 16.60 42.81
C SER A 15 -24.40 17.58 42.01
N TYR A 16 -23.81 18.72 41.69
CA TYR A 16 -24.36 19.64 40.71
C TYR A 16 -24.51 18.88 39.38
N PRO A 17 -25.70 18.83 38.77
CA PRO A 17 -25.75 18.54 37.34
C PRO A 17 -25.21 19.78 36.63
N ASP A 18 -24.12 19.64 35.89
CA ASP A 18 -23.72 20.60 34.86
C ASP A 18 -24.79 20.62 33.78
N LEU A 19 -25.83 21.41 34.04
CA LEU A 19 -26.91 21.72 33.13
C LEU A 19 -26.55 23.03 32.43
N VAL A 20 -25.52 23.02 31.59
CA VAL A 20 -25.35 24.01 30.54
C VAL A 20 -26.06 23.48 29.29
N CYS A 21 -27.38 23.50 29.32
CA CYS A 21 -28.19 23.42 28.10
C CYS A 21 -28.11 24.76 27.36
N SER A 22 -27.06 24.92 26.55
CA SER A 22 -27.16 25.77 25.36
C SER A 22 -28.26 25.17 24.46
N LYS A 23 -29.36 25.89 24.26
CA LYS A 23 -30.35 25.62 23.21
C LYS A 23 -29.77 26.00 21.85
N GLY A 24 -28.69 25.33 21.44
CA GLY A 24 -28.27 25.27 20.04
C GLY A 24 -29.12 24.22 19.33
N ASN A 25 -29.69 24.55 18.18
CA ASN A 25 -30.26 23.55 17.26
C ASN A 25 -29.09 22.73 16.68
N TYR A 26 -28.55 21.79 17.44
CA TYR A 26 -27.51 20.89 16.94
C TYR A 26 -28.11 20.01 15.83
N PHE A 27 -27.50 20.05 14.65
CA PHE A 27 -27.90 19.22 13.52
C PHE A 27 -27.85 17.75 13.90
N LYS A 28 -28.85 16.95 13.52
CA LYS A 28 -28.79 15.48 13.64
C LYS A 28 -28.74 14.88 12.24
N PRO A 29 -27.74 14.03 11.93
CA PRO A 29 -27.68 13.37 10.63
C PRO A 29 -28.89 12.45 10.44
N LYS A 30 -29.26 12.26 9.17
CA LYS A 30 -30.30 11.30 8.82
C LYS A 30 -29.66 9.92 8.78
N VAL A 31 -30.14 9.01 9.62
CA VAL A 31 -29.64 7.64 9.70
C VAL A 31 -30.71 6.66 9.24
N ILE A 32 -30.35 5.76 8.33
CA ILE A 32 -31.20 4.69 7.81
C ILE A 32 -30.56 3.37 8.19
N LYS A 33 -31.27 2.56 8.97
CA LYS A 33 -30.89 1.17 9.24
C LYS A 33 -31.48 0.26 8.16
N SER A 34 -30.66 -0.64 7.63
CA SER A 34 -31.07 -1.74 6.76
C SER A 34 -30.47 -3.05 7.24
N LYS A 35 -31.11 -4.18 6.90
CA LYS A 35 -30.58 -5.51 7.18
C LYS A 35 -29.42 -5.83 6.25
N ARG A 36 -28.34 -6.33 6.85
CA ARG A 36 -27.20 -6.99 6.23
C ARG A 36 -27.26 -8.46 6.67
N TYR A 37 -26.87 -9.39 5.81
CA TYR A 37 -26.92 -10.82 6.08
C TYR A 37 -25.49 -11.35 6.22
N LEU A 38 -25.13 -11.88 7.39
CA LEU A 38 -23.83 -12.49 7.72
C LEU A 38 -23.59 -13.82 6.98
N TYR A 39 -24.00 -13.94 5.73
CA TYR A 39 -23.46 -15.01 4.90
C TYR A 39 -21.99 -14.68 4.61
N PRO A 40 -21.07 -15.65 4.67
CA PRO A 40 -19.66 -15.47 4.28
C PRO A 40 -19.47 -15.04 2.81
N CYS A 41 -20.55 -14.78 2.08
CA CYS A 41 -20.60 -14.39 0.67
C CYS A 41 -21.35 -13.07 0.40
N GLU A 42 -21.87 -12.31 1.39
CA GLU A 42 -22.47 -11.00 1.09
C GLU A 42 -21.38 -10.01 0.65
N ARG A 43 -21.29 -9.79 -0.66
CA ARG A 43 -20.52 -8.68 -1.24
C ARG A 43 -21.42 -7.48 -1.41
N PHE A 44 -20.91 -6.32 -1.02
CA PHE A 44 -21.62 -5.04 -1.09
C PHE A 44 -20.66 -3.96 -1.58
N GLU A 45 -21.06 -3.18 -2.58
CA GLU A 45 -20.33 -2.00 -3.05
C GLU A 45 -21.26 -0.83 -3.35
N VAL A 46 -20.69 0.37 -3.41
CA VAL A 46 -21.40 1.64 -3.58
C VAL A 46 -20.79 2.43 -4.73
N PHE A 47 -21.61 2.90 -5.67
CA PHE A 47 -21.12 3.83 -6.68
C PHE A 47 -20.78 5.16 -6.02
N ASP A 48 -19.61 5.69 -6.35
CA ASP A 48 -19.10 6.96 -5.80
C ASP A 48 -20.14 8.08 -6.01
N ASP A 49 -20.32 8.92 -4.97
CA ASP A 49 -21.26 10.06 -4.95
C ASP A 49 -22.74 9.72 -5.21
N SER A 50 -23.13 8.46 -5.00
CA SER A 50 -24.50 8.02 -5.28
C SER A 50 -25.20 7.46 -4.04
N THR A 51 -26.53 7.39 -4.14
CA THR A 51 -27.35 6.61 -3.20
C THR A 51 -27.59 5.19 -3.69
N THR A 52 -26.79 4.75 -4.67
CA THR A 52 -26.96 3.49 -5.42
C THR A 52 -25.97 2.45 -4.94
N PHE A 53 -26.50 1.40 -4.33
CA PHE A 53 -25.74 0.29 -3.76
C PHE A 53 -26.04 -0.99 -4.52
N LEU A 54 -25.03 -1.83 -4.68
CA LEU A 54 -25.14 -3.18 -5.24
C LEU A 54 -24.77 -4.20 -4.17
N ARG A 55 -25.47 -5.33 -4.17
CA ARG A 55 -25.11 -6.48 -3.32
C ARG A 55 -25.53 -7.81 -3.93
N ILE A 56 -24.89 -8.88 -3.46
CA ILE A 56 -25.34 -10.26 -3.65
C ILE A 56 -25.76 -10.82 -2.29
N VAL A 57 -26.98 -11.35 -2.18
CA VAL A 57 -27.47 -12.04 -0.97
C VAL A 57 -28.03 -13.40 -1.38
N GLY A 58 -27.35 -14.49 -0.98
CA GLY A 58 -27.63 -15.81 -1.55
C GLY A 58 -27.36 -15.78 -3.06
N ASP A 59 -28.37 -16.13 -3.85
CA ASP A 59 -28.31 -16.08 -5.32
C ASP A 59 -28.92 -14.78 -5.90
N GLU A 60 -29.39 -13.85 -5.04
CA GLU A 60 -30.08 -12.64 -5.50
C GLU A 60 -29.11 -11.46 -5.67
N PHE A 61 -28.95 -11.00 -6.92
CA PHE A 61 -28.27 -9.75 -7.23
C PHE A 61 -29.22 -8.56 -7.08
N GLN A 62 -28.96 -7.70 -6.09
CA GLN A 62 -29.87 -6.64 -5.68
C GLN A 62 -29.25 -5.24 -5.82
N ILE A 63 -30.11 -4.27 -6.13
CA ILE A 63 -29.78 -2.85 -6.20
C ILE A 63 -30.67 -2.05 -5.26
N SER A 64 -30.09 -1.05 -4.61
CA SER A 64 -30.82 -0.05 -3.83
C SER A 64 -30.46 1.33 -4.32
N ASN A 65 -31.45 2.14 -4.72
CA ASN A 65 -31.24 3.53 -5.17
C ASN A 65 -31.58 4.56 -4.07
N ASN A 66 -31.62 4.14 -2.81
CA ASN A 66 -32.03 4.98 -1.69
C ASN A 66 -31.27 4.67 -0.40
N ASN A 67 -29.96 4.46 -0.53
CA ASN A 67 -29.05 4.22 0.60
C ASN A 67 -29.39 2.94 1.38
N GLY A 68 -29.67 1.84 0.69
CA GLY A 68 -29.99 0.55 1.31
C GLY A 68 -31.37 0.47 1.95
N LYS A 69 -32.21 1.53 1.89
CA LYS A 69 -33.53 1.53 2.53
C LYS A 69 -34.49 0.53 1.89
N LYS A 70 -34.44 0.40 0.57
CA LYS A 70 -35.21 -0.59 -0.20
C LYS A 70 -34.28 -1.26 -1.20
N TRP A 71 -34.40 -2.57 -1.27
CA TRP A 71 -33.67 -3.41 -2.21
C TRP A 71 -34.64 -4.00 -3.22
N SER A 72 -34.18 -4.15 -4.44
CA SER A 72 -34.89 -4.86 -5.50
C SER A 72 -33.88 -5.61 -6.34
N ASN A 73 -34.28 -6.76 -6.89
CA ASN A 73 -33.42 -7.49 -7.81
C ASN A 73 -33.08 -6.62 -9.02
N VAL A 74 -31.83 -6.71 -9.46
CA VAL A 74 -31.34 -6.02 -10.65
C VAL A 74 -32.12 -6.53 -11.86
N LYS A 75 -32.63 -5.61 -12.67
CA LYS A 75 -33.39 -5.94 -13.88
C LYS A 75 -32.43 -6.10 -15.05
N GLY A 76 -32.76 -7.02 -15.97
CA GLY A 76 -32.00 -7.23 -17.21
C GLY A 76 -30.88 -8.26 -17.12
N ILE A 77 -30.68 -8.87 -15.94
CA ILE A 77 -29.78 -10.01 -15.74
C ILE A 77 -30.65 -11.21 -15.34
N PRO A 78 -30.91 -12.17 -16.25
CA PRO A 78 -31.75 -13.33 -15.97
C PRO A 78 -30.99 -14.46 -15.26
N GLU A 79 -29.66 -14.44 -15.21
CA GLU A 79 -28.82 -15.44 -14.56
C GLU A 79 -28.37 -15.03 -13.15
N ASP A 80 -27.98 -16.02 -12.35
CA ASP A 80 -27.42 -15.78 -11.00
C ASP A 80 -26.01 -15.20 -11.12
N VAL A 81 -25.80 -14.02 -10.53
CA VAL A 81 -24.51 -13.33 -10.52
C VAL A 81 -23.67 -13.89 -9.38
N SER A 82 -22.49 -14.38 -9.69
CA SER A 82 -21.57 -14.95 -8.71
C SER A 82 -20.64 -13.90 -8.09
N GLU A 83 -20.30 -12.89 -8.87
CA GLU A 83 -19.43 -11.79 -8.44
C GLU A 83 -19.81 -10.50 -9.17
N PHE A 84 -19.61 -9.35 -8.53
CA PHE A 84 -19.68 -8.05 -9.20
C PHE A 84 -18.57 -7.15 -8.67
N LYS A 85 -18.22 -6.12 -9.44
CA LYS A 85 -17.30 -5.06 -9.01
C LYS A 85 -17.66 -3.74 -9.65
N ILE A 86 -17.55 -2.65 -8.90
CA ILE A 86 -17.57 -1.29 -9.43
C ILE A 86 -16.22 -1.02 -10.10
N ASP A 87 -16.25 -0.36 -11.26
CA ASP A 87 -15.03 -0.07 -11.99
C ASP A 87 -14.20 0.97 -11.20
N PRO A 88 -12.97 0.63 -10.75
CA PRO A 88 -12.14 1.56 -9.98
C PRO A 88 -11.74 2.81 -10.78
N ASN A 89 -11.72 2.75 -12.12
CA ASN A 89 -11.41 3.88 -12.99
C ASN A 89 -12.65 4.75 -13.31
N PHE A 90 -13.85 4.18 -13.23
CA PHE A 90 -15.11 4.89 -13.50
C PHE A 90 -16.18 4.60 -12.42
N PRO A 91 -15.86 4.80 -11.13
CA PRO A 91 -16.67 4.31 -10.02
C PRO A 91 -18.01 5.04 -9.85
N LYS A 92 -18.18 6.19 -10.52
CA LYS A 92 -19.39 7.01 -10.45
C LYS A 92 -20.54 6.47 -11.32
N TYR A 93 -20.30 5.51 -12.21
CA TYR A 93 -21.36 5.03 -13.11
C TYR A 93 -21.18 3.65 -13.70
N ARG A 94 -19.98 3.05 -13.66
CA ARG A 94 -19.69 1.77 -14.32
C ARG A 94 -19.44 0.64 -13.33
N ALA A 95 -20.03 -0.52 -13.60
CA ALA A 95 -19.80 -1.75 -12.84
C ALA A 95 -19.94 -2.97 -13.75
N PHE A 96 -19.38 -4.09 -13.29
CA PHE A 96 -19.38 -5.38 -13.96
C PHE A 96 -20.03 -6.44 -13.07
N ALA A 97 -20.83 -7.31 -13.66
CA ALA A 97 -21.46 -8.45 -12.99
C ALA A 97 -21.10 -9.73 -13.75
N TYR A 98 -20.52 -10.69 -13.04
CA TYR A 98 -19.98 -11.94 -13.56
C TYR A 98 -20.94 -13.09 -13.25
N VAL A 99 -21.09 -14.00 -14.20
CA VAL A 99 -21.95 -15.17 -14.10
C VAL A 99 -21.07 -16.41 -14.15
N SER A 100 -21.19 -17.30 -13.16
CA SER A 100 -20.39 -18.52 -13.09
C SER A 100 -20.63 -19.44 -14.30
N ASN A 101 -19.56 -20.04 -14.79
CA ASN A 101 -19.57 -21.00 -15.90
C ASN A 101 -20.21 -20.46 -17.19
N LYS A 102 -19.95 -19.19 -17.52
CA LYS A 102 -20.42 -18.52 -18.75
C LYS A 102 -19.28 -17.81 -19.47
N ASP A 103 -19.43 -17.66 -20.78
CA ASP A 103 -18.53 -16.95 -21.70
C ASP A 103 -18.91 -15.47 -21.88
N TYR A 104 -19.53 -14.88 -20.85
CA TYR A 104 -19.97 -13.49 -20.87
C TYR A 104 -20.10 -12.90 -19.47
N PHE A 105 -20.04 -11.59 -19.41
CA PHE A 105 -20.37 -10.79 -18.23
C PHE A 105 -21.39 -9.70 -18.60
N TYR A 106 -21.96 -9.04 -17.60
CA TYR A 106 -22.79 -7.86 -17.79
C TYR A 106 -22.05 -6.60 -17.36
N MET A 107 -22.21 -5.54 -18.13
CA MET A 107 -21.67 -4.21 -17.82
C MET A 107 -22.81 -3.20 -17.72
N THR A 108 -22.76 -2.35 -16.71
CA THR A 108 -23.58 -1.13 -16.64
C THR A 108 -22.71 0.10 -16.84
N VAL A 109 -23.23 1.14 -17.48
CA VAL A 109 -22.58 2.45 -17.62
C VAL A 109 -23.49 3.59 -17.16
N ASP A 110 -24.52 3.27 -16.38
CA ASP A 110 -25.58 4.20 -15.99
C ASP A 110 -26.05 4.01 -14.54
N LEU A 111 -25.12 3.65 -13.65
CA LEU A 111 -25.38 3.38 -12.22
C LEU A 111 -26.30 2.17 -12.00
N GLY A 112 -26.12 1.11 -12.78
CA GLY A 112 -26.87 -0.14 -12.63
C GLY A 112 -28.35 -0.05 -13.06
N LYS A 113 -28.74 0.99 -13.80
CA LYS A 113 -30.12 1.11 -14.32
C LYS A 113 -30.34 0.17 -15.50
N THR A 114 -29.34 0.03 -16.36
CA THR A 114 -29.31 -0.92 -17.47
C THR A 114 -28.02 -1.72 -17.46
N TRP A 115 -28.11 -2.96 -17.94
CA TRP A 115 -27.01 -3.92 -17.99
C TRP A 115 -26.95 -4.52 -19.38
N THR A 116 -25.78 -4.43 -20.02
CA THR A 116 -25.50 -4.95 -21.36
C THR A 116 -24.65 -6.20 -21.26
N LYS A 117 -24.98 -7.23 -22.03
CA LYS A 117 -24.27 -8.51 -22.06
C LYS A 117 -23.07 -8.43 -23.02
N HIS A 118 -21.87 -8.70 -22.50
CA HIS A 118 -20.63 -8.71 -23.27
C HIS A 118 -20.08 -10.13 -23.32
N LYS A 119 -19.95 -10.67 -24.53
CA LYS A 119 -19.43 -12.03 -24.76
C LYS A 119 -17.94 -11.99 -25.03
N TYR A 120 -17.25 -13.01 -24.60
CA TYR A 120 -15.87 -13.28 -24.95
C TYR A 120 -15.73 -14.73 -25.41
N MET A 121 -14.72 -15.01 -26.23
CA MET A 121 -14.45 -16.37 -26.69
C MET A 121 -13.00 -16.71 -26.41
N ILE A 122 -12.81 -17.74 -25.60
CA ILE A 122 -11.50 -18.31 -25.32
C ILE A 122 -11.29 -19.49 -26.27
N PRO A 123 -10.16 -19.56 -26.99
CA PRO A 123 -9.84 -20.72 -27.84
C PRO A 123 -9.97 -22.03 -27.04
N LYS A 124 -10.78 -22.97 -27.54
CA LYS A 124 -11.08 -24.25 -26.85
C LYS A 124 -9.86 -25.16 -26.70
N GLU A 125 -8.77 -24.87 -27.40
CA GLU A 125 -7.50 -25.60 -27.25
C GLU A 125 -6.75 -25.25 -25.96
N LEU A 126 -7.16 -24.18 -25.25
CA LEU A 126 -6.49 -23.69 -24.04
C LEU A 126 -7.02 -24.32 -22.74
N TYR A 127 -8.11 -25.08 -22.81
CA TYR A 127 -8.73 -25.73 -21.66
C TYR A 127 -9.52 -26.97 -22.09
N ASN A 128 -9.59 -27.98 -21.23
CA ASN A 128 -10.36 -29.21 -21.48
C ASN A 128 -11.23 -29.61 -20.27
N THR A 129 -11.40 -28.71 -19.30
CA THR A 129 -12.31 -28.88 -18.17
C THR A 129 -13.77 -28.68 -18.59
N ASP A 130 -14.69 -29.30 -17.85
CA ASP A 130 -16.14 -29.14 -18.06
C ASP A 130 -16.67 -27.74 -17.66
N HIS A 131 -15.89 -26.98 -16.89
CA HIS A 131 -16.23 -25.63 -16.45
C HIS A 131 -15.69 -24.57 -17.43
N GLU A 132 -16.50 -23.53 -17.69
CA GLU A 132 -16.04 -22.39 -18.50
C GLU A 132 -15.06 -21.52 -17.68
N PRO A 133 -14.00 -20.98 -18.30
CA PRO A 133 -12.99 -20.17 -17.62
C PRO A 133 -13.58 -18.94 -16.92
N TYR A 134 -13.07 -18.65 -15.72
CA TYR A 134 -13.44 -17.45 -14.97
C TYR A 134 -12.61 -16.26 -15.45
N CYS A 135 -13.27 -15.16 -15.83
CA CYS A 135 -12.61 -13.96 -16.34
C CYS A 135 -12.98 -12.71 -15.53
N THR A 136 -11.99 -11.84 -15.30
CA THR A 136 -12.21 -10.52 -14.68
C THR A 136 -11.79 -9.39 -15.61
N VAL A 137 -12.53 -8.27 -15.57
CA VAL A 137 -12.32 -7.11 -16.48
C VAL A 137 -11.39 -6.08 -15.85
N SER A 138 -10.37 -5.64 -16.56
CA SER A 138 -9.52 -4.49 -16.19
C SER A 138 -9.63 -3.42 -17.27
N THR A 139 -9.78 -2.15 -16.88
CA THR A 139 -10.08 -1.05 -17.80
C THR A 139 -8.98 -0.01 -17.83
N HIS A 140 -8.83 0.71 -18.94
CA HIS A 140 -7.90 1.82 -19.02
C HIS A 140 -8.40 3.01 -18.17
N ALA A 141 -7.50 3.69 -17.47
CA ALA A 141 -7.85 4.73 -16.50
C ALA A 141 -8.62 5.92 -17.10
N THR A 142 -8.39 6.23 -18.38
CA THR A 142 -8.90 7.45 -19.05
C THR A 142 -9.67 7.15 -20.32
N ASN A 143 -9.52 5.94 -20.87
CA ASN A 143 -10.17 5.52 -22.10
C ASN A 143 -11.25 4.48 -21.75
N PRO A 144 -12.53 4.86 -21.68
CA PRO A 144 -13.57 3.94 -21.26
C PRO A 144 -13.83 2.79 -22.24
N LYS A 145 -13.30 2.84 -23.47
CA LYS A 145 -13.48 1.77 -24.45
C LYS A 145 -12.40 0.69 -24.38
N ASP A 146 -11.24 1.01 -23.81
CA ASP A 146 -10.13 0.08 -23.77
C ASP A 146 -10.18 -0.73 -22.47
N MET A 147 -10.16 -2.05 -22.62
CA MET A 147 -10.20 -3.00 -21.51
C MET A 147 -9.57 -4.33 -21.92
N PHE A 148 -9.14 -5.10 -20.92
CA PHE A 148 -8.68 -6.46 -21.09
C PHE A 148 -9.31 -7.39 -20.06
N LEU A 149 -9.37 -8.67 -20.40
CA LEU A 149 -9.81 -9.75 -19.52
C LEU A 149 -8.60 -10.54 -19.06
N GLU A 150 -8.56 -10.82 -17.77
CA GLU A 150 -7.69 -11.85 -17.17
C GLU A 150 -8.55 -13.08 -16.92
N CYS A 151 -8.31 -14.12 -17.71
CA CYS A 151 -9.11 -15.34 -17.69
C CYS A 151 -8.30 -16.51 -17.17
N GLN A 152 -8.75 -17.14 -16.09
CA GLN A 152 -8.15 -18.36 -15.56
C GLN A 152 -8.71 -19.55 -16.34
N VAL A 153 -7.88 -20.15 -17.19
CA VAL A 153 -8.19 -21.35 -17.97
C VAL A 153 -7.54 -22.56 -17.30
N CYS A 154 -8.25 -23.67 -17.21
CA CYS A 154 -7.76 -24.87 -16.55
C CYS A 154 -7.80 -26.06 -17.50
N TRP A 155 -6.83 -26.97 -17.38
CA TRP A 155 -6.83 -28.21 -18.11
C TRP A 155 -6.57 -29.37 -17.17
N GLU A 156 -7.20 -30.49 -17.47
CA GLU A 156 -6.96 -31.75 -16.83
C GLU A 156 -5.86 -32.54 -17.54
N SER A 157 -4.88 -32.99 -16.77
CA SER A 157 -3.82 -33.87 -17.23
C SER A 157 -4.32 -35.32 -17.31
N THR A 158 -3.91 -36.02 -18.37
CA THR A 158 -4.20 -37.45 -18.54
C THR A 158 -3.42 -38.30 -17.54
N ASP A 159 -3.92 -39.50 -17.22
CA ASP A 159 -3.20 -40.44 -16.34
C ASP A 159 -1.80 -40.79 -16.88
N GLU A 160 -1.60 -40.76 -18.21
CA GLU A 160 -0.29 -40.95 -18.84
C GLU A 160 0.68 -39.79 -18.58
N GLU A 161 0.19 -38.53 -18.65
CA GLU A 161 0.98 -37.34 -18.34
C GLU A 161 1.36 -37.29 -16.86
N ILE A 162 0.41 -37.61 -15.97
CA ILE A 162 0.66 -37.71 -14.53
C ILE A 162 1.73 -38.76 -14.24
N GLU A 163 1.65 -39.93 -14.87
CA GLU A 163 2.64 -41.01 -14.70
C GLU A 163 4.01 -40.62 -15.28
N LYS A 164 4.04 -39.87 -16.38
CA LYS A 164 5.28 -39.33 -16.97
C LYS A 164 5.95 -38.35 -16.00
N ASP A 165 5.20 -37.41 -15.44
CA ASP A 165 5.71 -36.44 -14.46
C ASP A 165 6.15 -37.14 -13.16
N ARG A 166 5.40 -38.16 -12.71
CA ARG A 166 5.80 -38.99 -11.56
C ARG A 166 7.14 -39.68 -11.79
N LYS A 167 7.34 -40.32 -12.95
CA LYS A 167 8.62 -40.96 -13.29
C LYS A 167 9.77 -39.97 -13.34
N LYS A 168 9.55 -38.82 -13.94
CA LYS A 168 10.53 -37.72 -14.04
C LYS A 168 10.96 -37.22 -12.66
N TYR A 169 10.01 -37.05 -11.74
CA TYR A 169 10.30 -36.73 -10.35
C TYR A 169 11.13 -37.83 -9.65
N GLU A 170 10.76 -39.10 -9.83
CA GLU A 170 11.48 -40.25 -9.24
C GLU A 170 12.90 -40.42 -9.79
N GLU A 171 13.12 -40.16 -11.07
CA GLU A 171 14.44 -40.19 -11.71
C GLU A 171 15.35 -39.09 -11.16
N ASN A 172 14.84 -37.86 -11.02
CA ASN A 172 15.60 -36.75 -10.44
C ASN A 172 15.93 -36.98 -8.97
N ARG A 173 15.01 -37.57 -8.19
CA ARG A 173 15.24 -37.91 -6.78
C ARG A 173 16.40 -38.91 -6.61
N LYS A 174 16.55 -39.87 -7.54
CA LYS A 174 17.61 -40.91 -7.46
C LYS A 174 19.01 -40.40 -7.78
N THR A 175 19.15 -39.21 -8.38
CA THR A 175 20.44 -38.63 -8.77
C THR A 175 21.05 -37.69 -7.72
N GLU A 176 20.37 -37.43 -6.60
CA GLU A 176 20.75 -36.43 -5.59
C GLU A 176 20.86 -37.02 -4.16
N ASP A 177 21.29 -38.28 -4.01
CA ASP A 177 21.66 -38.89 -2.72
C ASP A 177 22.97 -38.27 -2.19
N ASP A 178 22.91 -37.14 -1.47
CA ASP A 178 23.99 -36.68 -0.56
C ASP A 178 23.54 -35.61 0.49
N ASP A 179 22.23 -35.48 0.80
CA ASP A 179 21.76 -34.64 1.91
C ASP A 179 21.02 -35.46 3.01
N PRO A 180 21.65 -35.70 4.18
CA PRO A 180 21.07 -36.48 5.26
C PRO A 180 19.91 -35.80 6.00
N LEU A 181 19.52 -34.55 5.67
CA LEU A 181 18.37 -33.87 6.27
C LEU A 181 17.00 -34.32 5.71
N GLN A 182 16.95 -35.09 4.62
CA GLN A 182 15.70 -35.46 3.95
C GLN A 182 15.02 -36.77 4.44
N GLU A 183 15.64 -37.54 5.35
CA GLU A 183 15.09 -38.86 5.75
C GLU A 183 13.76 -38.79 6.53
N ASN A 184 13.35 -37.63 7.06
CA ASN A 184 12.13 -37.49 7.87
C ASN A 184 10.96 -36.75 7.19
N SER A 185 11.08 -36.33 5.92
CA SER A 185 9.95 -35.73 5.19
C SER A 185 9.29 -36.74 4.26
N GLY A 186 8.34 -37.51 4.77
CA GLY A 186 7.24 -38.07 3.99
C GLY A 186 5.90 -37.58 4.54
N PRO A 187 4.78 -37.55 3.81
CA PRO A 187 4.53 -37.67 2.36
C PRO A 187 3.95 -36.36 1.79
N SER A 188 4.67 -35.62 0.92
CA SER A 188 4.20 -34.31 0.41
C SER A 188 3.86 -34.25 -1.08
N LEU A 189 3.73 -35.39 -1.77
CA LEU A 189 3.27 -35.37 -3.17
C LEU A 189 1.79 -35.01 -3.30
N ASN A 190 0.94 -35.48 -2.38
CA ASN A 190 -0.52 -35.31 -2.45
C ASN A 190 -1.02 -33.92 -2.02
N LEU A 191 -0.18 -33.10 -1.38
CA LEU A 191 -0.55 -31.77 -0.88
C LEU A 191 -0.04 -30.63 -1.77
N LEU A 192 1.00 -30.86 -2.59
CA LEU A 192 1.60 -29.84 -3.46
C LEU A 192 1.06 -29.87 -4.90
N PHE A 193 0.38 -30.94 -5.28
CA PHE A 193 -0.25 -31.09 -6.58
C PHE A 193 -1.66 -31.64 -6.40
N ASN A 194 -2.64 -31.00 -7.03
CA ASN A 194 -3.76 -31.73 -7.57
C ASN A 194 -3.31 -32.16 -8.98
N PRO A 195 -2.66 -33.33 -9.17
CA PRO A 195 -2.00 -33.68 -10.45
C PRO A 195 -2.97 -33.76 -11.63
N LYS A 196 -4.27 -33.75 -11.34
CA LYS A 196 -5.31 -33.81 -12.35
C LYS A 196 -5.66 -32.48 -12.97
N GLU A 197 -5.49 -31.33 -12.32
CA GLU A 197 -5.96 -30.04 -12.87
C GLU A 197 -4.89 -28.96 -12.70
N SER A 198 -4.54 -28.31 -13.80
CA SER A 198 -3.59 -27.19 -13.87
C SER A 198 -4.26 -25.99 -14.51
N CYS A 199 -3.97 -24.78 -14.03
CA CYS A 199 -4.59 -23.56 -14.56
C CYS A 199 -3.54 -22.51 -14.91
N GLU A 200 -3.79 -21.74 -15.98
CA GLU A 200 -3.02 -20.55 -16.35
C GLU A 200 -3.91 -19.35 -16.60
N THR A 201 -3.37 -18.15 -16.44
CA THR A 201 -4.06 -16.89 -16.79
C THR A 201 -3.78 -16.50 -18.23
N VAL A 202 -4.83 -16.32 -19.03
CA VAL A 202 -4.75 -15.84 -20.42
C VAL A 202 -5.37 -14.46 -20.55
N ILE A 203 -4.91 -13.70 -21.54
CA ILE A 203 -5.28 -12.29 -21.72
C ILE A 203 -6.09 -12.13 -22.99
N LEU A 204 -7.26 -11.50 -22.88
CA LEU A 204 -8.05 -11.03 -24.03
C LEU A 204 -8.14 -9.52 -24.00
N THR A 205 -8.02 -8.87 -25.14
CA THR A 205 -8.03 -7.40 -25.25
C THR A 205 -9.22 -6.92 -26.06
N SER A 206 -9.75 -5.74 -25.72
CA SER A 206 -10.83 -5.05 -26.43
C SER A 206 -10.56 -3.56 -26.44
N SER A 207 -10.71 -2.94 -27.61
CA SER A 207 -10.58 -1.49 -27.82
C SER A 207 -11.90 -0.82 -28.25
N ASP A 208 -13.00 -1.58 -28.27
CA ASP A 208 -14.31 -1.15 -28.75
C ASP A 208 -15.39 -1.12 -27.66
N GLY A 209 -14.99 -1.11 -26.38
CA GLY A 209 -15.91 -1.08 -25.25
C GLY A 209 -16.37 -2.46 -24.80
N GLY A 210 -15.63 -3.51 -25.14
CA GLY A 210 -15.98 -4.89 -24.80
C GLY A 210 -16.96 -5.53 -25.77
N GLU A 211 -17.13 -5.00 -26.98
CA GLU A 211 -17.99 -5.62 -28.00
C GLU A 211 -17.27 -6.83 -28.62
N HIS A 212 -15.96 -6.72 -28.84
CA HIS A 212 -15.13 -7.82 -29.31
C HIS A 212 -13.87 -7.98 -28.46
N PHE A 213 -13.58 -9.22 -28.07
CA PHE A 213 -12.38 -9.60 -27.33
C PHE A 213 -11.48 -10.48 -28.20
N LEU A 214 -10.19 -10.12 -28.27
CA LEU A 214 -9.18 -10.85 -29.01
C LEU A 214 -8.16 -11.46 -28.06
N TYR A 215 -7.91 -12.77 -28.18
CA TYR A 215 -6.86 -13.46 -27.43
C TYR A 215 -5.48 -12.94 -27.83
N ALA A 216 -4.74 -12.41 -26.84
CA ALA A 216 -3.39 -11.90 -27.00
C ALA A 216 -2.39 -12.94 -26.50
N ALA A 217 -2.07 -13.92 -27.35
CA ALA A 217 -1.14 -15.01 -27.00
C ALA A 217 0.24 -14.46 -26.59
N PRO A 218 0.86 -14.94 -25.51
CA PRO A 218 2.23 -14.56 -25.17
C PRO A 218 3.18 -14.97 -26.31
N PRO A 219 4.25 -14.20 -26.59
CA PRO A 219 5.15 -14.46 -27.72
C PRO A 219 6.11 -15.64 -27.44
N TYR A 220 5.98 -16.29 -26.29
CA TYR A 220 6.89 -17.29 -25.78
C TYR A 220 6.26 -18.67 -25.78
N LYS A 221 7.08 -19.68 -26.06
CA LYS A 221 6.71 -21.08 -25.85
C LYS A 221 7.35 -21.54 -24.55
N VAL A 222 6.58 -22.27 -23.74
CA VAL A 222 7.10 -22.94 -22.54
C VAL A 222 8.28 -23.81 -22.95
N ARG A 223 9.44 -23.62 -22.31
CA ARG A 223 10.59 -24.50 -22.49
C ARG A 223 10.29 -25.81 -21.77
N ASP A 224 9.94 -26.84 -22.54
CA ASP A 224 9.73 -28.19 -22.01
C ASP A 224 11.12 -28.82 -21.80
N ASP A 225 11.67 -28.67 -20.60
CA ASP A 225 12.89 -29.38 -20.21
C ASP A 225 12.50 -30.81 -19.85
N GLU A 226 13.02 -31.80 -20.58
CA GLU A 226 12.75 -33.22 -20.35
C GLU A 226 13.03 -33.66 -18.90
N LYS A 227 13.83 -32.89 -18.15
CA LYS A 227 14.20 -33.17 -16.75
C LYS A 227 13.38 -32.42 -15.69
N ILE A 228 12.69 -31.31 -15.99
CA ILE A 228 12.01 -30.50 -14.94
C ILE A 228 10.48 -30.42 -15.13
N ILE A 229 9.70 -30.72 -14.08
CA ILE A 229 8.22 -30.55 -14.12
C ILE A 229 7.92 -29.06 -14.12
N THR A 230 7.19 -28.60 -15.14
CA THR A 230 6.87 -27.18 -15.36
C THR A 230 5.35 -26.96 -15.33
N SER A 231 4.87 -26.16 -14.39
CA SER A 231 3.49 -25.66 -14.33
C SER A 231 3.42 -24.25 -14.95
N LYS A 232 2.32 -23.91 -15.62
CA LYS A 232 2.14 -22.58 -16.21
C LYS A 232 1.30 -21.73 -15.26
N LEU A 233 1.74 -20.53 -14.94
CA LEU A 233 0.89 -19.55 -14.24
C LEU A 233 0.13 -18.66 -15.23
N GLY A 234 0.67 -18.49 -16.44
CA GLY A 234 0.11 -17.60 -17.43
C GLY A 234 0.63 -16.18 -17.28
N SER A 235 -0.18 -15.22 -17.72
CA SER A 235 0.21 -13.82 -17.86
C SER A 235 -0.43 -12.93 -16.81
N VAL A 236 0.34 -11.96 -16.30
CA VAL A 236 -0.17 -10.83 -15.51
C VAL A 236 0.16 -9.55 -16.25
N CYS A 237 -0.83 -8.67 -16.44
CA CYS A 237 -0.68 -7.47 -17.25
C CYS A 237 -1.10 -6.20 -16.50
N LYS A 238 -0.45 -5.08 -16.82
CA LYS A 238 -0.84 -3.72 -16.38
C LYS A 238 -0.77 -2.77 -17.57
N TYR A 239 -1.64 -1.76 -17.60
CA TYR A 239 -1.47 -0.66 -18.54
C TYR A 239 -0.16 0.07 -18.25
N ALA A 240 0.61 0.34 -19.32
CA ALA A 240 1.88 1.03 -19.21
C ALA A 240 1.72 2.50 -18.78
N ARG A 241 0.54 3.09 -19.05
CA ARG A 241 0.13 4.40 -18.54
C ARG A 241 -1.03 4.20 -17.57
N ILE A 242 -0.77 4.46 -16.30
CA ILE A 242 -1.72 4.20 -15.21
C ILE A 242 -2.74 5.34 -15.01
N ASN A 243 -2.46 6.55 -15.51
CA ASN A 243 -3.37 7.70 -15.48
C ASN A 243 -2.94 8.81 -16.46
N ASN A 244 -3.72 9.90 -16.53
CA ASN A 244 -3.44 11.08 -17.37
C ASN A 244 -2.08 11.72 -17.10
N ASP A 245 -1.59 11.66 -15.86
CA ASP A 245 -0.32 12.27 -15.48
C ASP A 245 0.88 11.34 -15.69
N SER A 246 0.68 10.12 -16.18
CA SER A 246 1.78 9.19 -16.45
C SER A 246 2.73 9.76 -17.50
N THR A 247 4.02 9.77 -17.17
CA THR A 247 5.10 10.29 -18.03
C THR A 247 5.91 9.19 -18.71
N VAL A 248 5.46 7.93 -18.62
CA VAL A 248 6.02 6.82 -19.40
C VAL A 248 5.71 7.07 -20.88
N ASP A 249 6.76 7.10 -21.71
CA ASP A 249 6.73 7.48 -23.13
C ASP A 249 6.37 6.28 -24.02
N VAL A 250 5.11 5.87 -23.88
CA VAL A 250 4.53 4.70 -24.55
C VAL A 250 3.12 5.04 -24.99
N GLU A 251 2.63 4.31 -25.98
CA GLU A 251 1.25 4.52 -26.45
C GLU A 251 0.24 4.17 -25.34
N GLU A 252 -0.84 4.98 -25.27
CA GLU A 252 -1.82 4.97 -24.18
C GLU A 252 -2.38 3.60 -23.85
N THR A 253 -2.74 2.80 -24.86
CA THR A 253 -3.38 1.48 -24.68
C THR A 253 -2.39 0.32 -24.57
N THR A 254 -1.08 0.60 -24.46
CA THR A 254 -0.06 -0.45 -24.36
C THR A 254 -0.17 -1.17 -23.02
N LEU A 255 -0.25 -2.50 -23.05
CA LEU A 255 -0.12 -3.36 -21.87
C LEU A 255 1.32 -3.84 -21.73
N VAL A 256 1.84 -3.82 -20.51
CA VAL A 256 3.06 -4.54 -20.11
C VAL A 256 2.64 -5.79 -19.38
N CYS A 257 3.21 -6.92 -19.77
CA CYS A 257 2.84 -8.23 -19.27
C CYS A 257 4.06 -9.06 -18.91
N ILE A 258 3.92 -9.90 -17.89
CA ILE A 258 4.88 -10.96 -17.57
C ILE A 258 4.20 -12.31 -17.74
N TYR A 259 4.76 -13.18 -18.58
CA TYR A 259 4.34 -14.57 -18.67
C TYR A 259 5.19 -15.40 -17.71
N ARG A 260 4.57 -16.13 -16.78
CA ARG A 260 5.27 -16.91 -15.76
C ARG A 260 5.00 -18.40 -15.89
N THR A 261 6.05 -19.17 -15.66
CA THR A 261 5.98 -20.62 -15.44
C THR A 261 6.67 -20.97 -14.12
N TYR A 262 6.21 -22.01 -13.45
CA TYR A 262 6.87 -22.57 -12.28
C TYR A 262 7.53 -23.89 -12.61
N GLN A 263 8.77 -24.05 -12.19
CA GLN A 263 9.52 -25.28 -12.26
C GLN A 263 9.73 -25.83 -10.85
N LEU A 264 9.50 -27.12 -10.66
CA LEU A 264 9.75 -27.77 -9.38
C LEU A 264 11.15 -28.39 -9.37
N CYS A 265 11.99 -27.88 -8.49
CA CYS A 265 13.35 -28.38 -8.28
C CYS A 265 13.36 -29.37 -7.10
N THR A 266 14.08 -30.48 -7.26
CA THR A 266 14.13 -31.61 -6.30
C THR A 266 15.01 -31.37 -5.08
N ARG A 267 15.75 -30.26 -5.02
CA ARG A 267 16.83 -30.04 -4.04
C ARG A 267 16.40 -29.88 -2.58
N SER A 268 15.16 -29.51 -2.29
CA SER A 268 14.63 -29.44 -0.92
C SER A 268 13.14 -29.12 -0.94
N VAL A 269 12.45 -29.58 0.11
CA VAL A 269 10.99 -29.49 0.25
C VAL A 269 10.49 -28.05 0.03
N GLY A 270 9.86 -27.80 -1.13
CA GLY A 270 9.02 -26.61 -1.35
C GLY A 270 9.53 -25.51 -2.29
N HIS A 271 10.71 -25.63 -2.91
CA HIS A 271 11.24 -24.54 -3.75
C HIS A 271 10.67 -24.56 -5.18
N ARG A 272 9.98 -23.47 -5.55
CA ARG A 272 9.39 -23.23 -6.88
C ARG A 272 10.25 -22.22 -7.63
N ARG A 273 10.79 -22.60 -8.79
CA ARG A 273 11.50 -21.69 -9.71
C ARG A 273 10.49 -20.97 -10.58
N ALA A 274 10.36 -19.65 -10.48
CA ALA A 274 9.57 -18.86 -11.43
C ALA A 274 10.44 -18.52 -12.65
N ASP A 275 10.04 -18.91 -13.85
CA ASP A 275 10.59 -18.37 -15.10
C ASP A 275 9.59 -17.37 -15.68
N GLY A 276 9.89 -16.08 -15.48
CA GLY A 276 9.10 -14.96 -15.99
C GLY A 276 9.72 -14.33 -17.22
N GLN A 277 8.89 -14.02 -18.23
CA GLN A 277 9.33 -13.38 -19.47
C GLN A 277 8.46 -12.18 -19.78
N LEU A 278 9.10 -11.00 -19.92
CA LEU A 278 8.42 -9.73 -20.13
C LEU A 278 8.04 -9.54 -21.60
N TYR A 279 6.81 -9.11 -21.86
CA TYR A 279 6.31 -8.79 -23.19
C TYR A 279 5.32 -7.63 -23.13
N ILE A 280 5.00 -7.06 -24.29
CA ILE A 280 3.97 -6.01 -24.43
C ILE A 280 2.84 -6.50 -25.32
N ILE A 281 1.64 -5.99 -25.09
CA ILE A 281 0.50 -6.12 -26.00
C ILE A 281 0.15 -4.72 -26.51
N LYS A 282 0.11 -4.58 -27.85
CA LYS A 282 -0.28 -3.36 -28.54
C LYS A 282 -1.14 -3.73 -29.74
N ASP A 283 -2.28 -3.06 -29.89
CA ASP A 283 -3.24 -3.32 -30.97
C ASP A 283 -3.64 -4.81 -31.09
N GLY A 284 -3.81 -5.47 -29.94
CA GLY A 284 -4.12 -6.91 -29.86
C GLY A 284 -2.98 -7.85 -30.27
N LYS A 285 -1.76 -7.33 -30.48
CA LYS A 285 -0.58 -8.11 -30.86
C LYS A 285 0.46 -8.10 -29.75
N SER A 286 0.95 -9.29 -29.41
CA SER A 286 1.99 -9.47 -28.41
C SER A 286 3.39 -9.43 -29.02
N ARG A 287 4.35 -8.78 -28.34
CA ARG A 287 5.77 -8.77 -28.72
C ARG A 287 6.66 -8.88 -27.49
N ALA A 288 7.68 -9.72 -27.55
CA ALA A 288 8.70 -9.85 -26.52
C ALA A 288 9.43 -8.52 -26.28
N VAL A 289 9.78 -8.22 -25.03
CA VAL A 289 10.71 -7.12 -24.72
C VAL A 289 12.12 -7.64 -24.94
N ASP A 290 12.71 -7.27 -26.08
CA ASP A 290 14.01 -7.81 -26.55
C ASP A 290 15.14 -7.70 -25.52
N PHE A 291 15.09 -6.69 -24.64
CA PHE A 291 16.07 -6.47 -23.57
C PHE A 291 16.16 -7.67 -22.60
N PHE A 292 15.04 -8.31 -22.28
CA PHE A 292 14.94 -9.41 -21.31
C PHE A 292 14.66 -10.77 -21.96
N LYS A 293 14.79 -10.91 -23.29
CA LYS A 293 14.41 -12.14 -24.01
C LYS A 293 15.16 -13.41 -23.51
N ASP A 294 16.38 -13.23 -23.03
CA ASP A 294 17.28 -14.30 -22.55
C ASP A 294 17.51 -14.22 -21.02
N ILE A 295 16.73 -13.38 -20.32
CA ILE A 295 16.86 -13.13 -18.88
C ILE A 295 15.52 -13.44 -18.23
N THR A 296 15.54 -14.26 -17.18
CA THR A 296 14.34 -14.50 -16.36
C THR A 296 14.03 -13.27 -15.53
N VAL A 297 12.81 -12.76 -15.70
CA VAL A 297 12.25 -11.64 -14.95
C VAL A 297 11.48 -12.18 -13.76
N GLU A 298 11.77 -11.67 -12.56
CA GLU A 298 11.04 -12.05 -11.35
C GLU A 298 9.69 -11.32 -11.30
N SER A 299 9.71 -10.00 -11.44
CA SER A 299 8.54 -9.14 -11.32
C SER A 299 8.69 -7.84 -12.10
N PHE A 300 7.58 -7.15 -12.32
CA PHE A 300 7.56 -5.80 -12.88
C PHE A 300 6.52 -4.94 -12.17
N GLU A 301 6.77 -3.64 -12.11
CA GLU A 301 5.85 -2.64 -11.59
C GLU A 301 5.76 -1.44 -12.54
N VAL A 302 4.54 -0.92 -12.73
CA VAL A 302 4.30 0.27 -13.55
C VAL A 302 3.96 1.43 -12.63
N ALA A 303 4.87 2.40 -12.57
CA ALA A 303 4.70 3.62 -11.81
C ALA A 303 4.23 4.77 -12.74
N LYS A 304 3.99 5.95 -12.18
CA LYS A 304 3.58 7.13 -12.94
C LYS A 304 4.67 7.56 -13.93
N SER A 305 5.94 7.53 -13.53
CA SER A 305 7.05 8.01 -14.36
C SER A 305 8.02 6.94 -14.85
N HIS A 306 7.94 5.71 -14.33
CA HIS A 306 8.88 4.64 -14.62
C HIS A 306 8.20 3.27 -14.76
N LEU A 307 8.72 2.43 -15.66
CA LEU A 307 8.57 0.98 -15.60
C LEU A 307 9.75 0.40 -14.82
N ILE A 308 9.44 -0.47 -13.87
CA ILE A 308 10.42 -1.10 -12.99
C ILE A 308 10.39 -2.61 -13.22
N VAL A 309 11.55 -3.22 -13.37
CA VAL A 309 11.70 -4.66 -13.59
C VAL A 309 12.73 -5.22 -12.60
N SER A 310 12.35 -6.28 -11.86
CA SER A 310 13.26 -7.01 -10.98
C SER A 310 13.73 -8.29 -11.65
N ILE A 311 15.04 -8.57 -11.57
CA ILE A 311 15.65 -9.83 -12.00
C ILE A 311 16.46 -10.43 -10.85
N LYS A 312 16.51 -11.75 -10.75
CA LYS A 312 17.45 -12.46 -9.85
C LYS A 312 18.76 -12.75 -10.58
N GLU A 313 19.90 -12.57 -9.92
CA GLU A 313 21.21 -12.88 -10.53
C GLU A 313 21.36 -14.36 -10.85
N ASP A 314 20.89 -15.21 -9.93
CA ASP A 314 20.86 -16.65 -10.02
C ASP A 314 19.47 -17.16 -9.65
N ILE A 315 18.72 -17.56 -10.67
CA ILE A 315 17.38 -18.12 -10.54
C ILE A 315 17.33 -19.48 -9.83
N PHE A 316 18.48 -20.14 -9.64
CA PHE A 316 18.58 -21.41 -8.91
C PHE A 316 18.85 -21.22 -7.43
N ASN A 317 19.25 -20.02 -7.01
CA ASN A 317 19.50 -19.68 -5.63
C ASN A 317 18.41 -18.74 -5.11
N ILE A 318 17.57 -19.22 -4.18
CA ILE A 318 16.54 -18.40 -3.54
C ILE A 318 17.12 -17.24 -2.72
N LEU A 319 18.39 -17.35 -2.32
CA LEU A 319 19.18 -16.31 -1.66
C LEU A 319 19.95 -15.46 -2.67
N SER A 320 19.65 -15.56 -3.97
CA SER A 320 20.32 -14.72 -4.97
C SER A 320 19.89 -13.27 -4.83
N ASN A 321 20.84 -12.38 -5.06
CA ASN A 321 20.62 -10.94 -5.08
C ASN A 321 19.65 -10.55 -6.21
N GLU A 322 18.77 -9.60 -5.92
CA GLU A 322 17.88 -9.01 -6.92
C GLU A 322 18.48 -7.72 -7.50
N LYS A 323 18.34 -7.56 -8.82
CA LYS A 323 18.69 -6.34 -9.54
C LYS A 323 17.45 -5.64 -10.06
N ILE A 324 17.42 -4.31 -9.91
CA ILE A 324 16.32 -3.47 -10.36
C ILE A 324 16.71 -2.69 -11.61
N TRP A 325 15.87 -2.79 -12.63
CA TRP A 325 16.02 -2.13 -13.92
C TRP A 325 14.88 -1.14 -14.15
N ILE A 326 15.23 0.05 -14.62
CA ILE A 326 14.29 1.16 -14.82
C ILE A 326 14.22 1.53 -16.30
N SER A 327 13.02 1.80 -16.79
CA SER A 327 12.75 2.27 -18.15
C SER A 327 11.66 3.34 -18.16
N LYS A 328 11.71 4.23 -19.17
CA LYS A 328 10.63 5.19 -19.47
C LYS A 328 9.88 4.86 -20.76
N ASP A 329 10.41 3.98 -21.60
CA ASP A 329 9.93 3.71 -22.96
C ASP A 329 9.69 2.21 -23.23
N ILE A 330 9.94 1.34 -22.22
CA ILE A 330 9.87 -0.13 -22.29
C ILE A 330 10.89 -0.76 -23.27
N GLN A 331 11.79 0.05 -23.84
CA GLN A 331 12.80 -0.40 -24.79
C GLN A 331 14.20 -0.30 -24.20
N THR A 332 14.49 0.81 -23.53
CA THR A 332 15.76 1.09 -22.91
C THR A 332 15.65 0.90 -21.40
N PHE A 333 16.46 -0.01 -20.87
CA PHE A 333 16.53 -0.29 -19.45
C PHE A 333 17.91 0.07 -18.91
N LYS A 334 17.95 0.63 -17.72
CA LYS A 334 19.17 0.92 -16.98
C LYS A 334 19.09 0.29 -15.60
N GLN A 335 20.16 -0.38 -15.19
CA GLN A 335 20.24 -0.95 -13.86
C GLN A 335 20.36 0.16 -12.83
N SER A 336 19.66 0.00 -11.72
CA SER A 336 19.73 0.89 -10.57
C SER A 336 20.92 0.52 -9.69
N TYR A 337 21.62 1.52 -9.16
CA TYR A 337 22.55 1.36 -8.06
C TYR A 337 21.76 1.25 -6.75
N ILE A 338 21.98 0.17 -6.01
CA ILE A 338 21.38 -0.09 -4.70
C ILE A 338 22.54 -0.24 -3.71
N PRO A 339 22.54 0.50 -2.58
CA PRO A 339 23.68 0.55 -1.65
C PRO A 339 23.75 -0.66 -0.70
N THR A 340 22.91 -1.68 -0.93
CA THR A 340 22.81 -2.90 -0.14
C THR A 340 22.39 -4.04 -1.04
N ASP A 341 22.72 -5.27 -0.67
CA ASP A 341 22.20 -6.44 -1.35
C ASP A 341 20.72 -6.64 -1.02
N LEU A 342 19.98 -7.08 -2.03
CA LEU A 342 18.57 -7.45 -1.94
C LEU A 342 18.40 -8.97 -1.74
N THR A 343 19.33 -9.60 -1.04
CA THR A 343 19.32 -11.04 -0.74
C THR A 343 18.26 -11.39 0.31
N PHE A 344 17.47 -12.43 0.03
CA PHE A 344 16.48 -12.99 0.97
C PHE A 344 15.44 -11.99 1.53
N ASN A 345 14.95 -11.12 0.65
CA ASN A 345 13.83 -10.22 0.95
C ASN A 345 12.51 -10.98 0.84
N TYR A 346 11.91 -11.32 1.97
CA TYR A 346 10.61 -11.99 1.95
C TYR A 346 9.45 -11.01 1.70
N LYS A 347 9.65 -9.71 1.97
CA LYS A 347 8.70 -8.64 1.70
C LYS A 347 9.43 -7.44 1.09
N LYS A 348 8.90 -6.95 -0.04
CA LYS A 348 9.39 -5.77 -0.74
C LYS A 348 8.20 -4.96 -1.24
N GLU A 349 8.09 -3.74 -0.76
CA GLU A 349 7.07 -2.79 -1.20
C GLU A 349 7.77 -1.66 -1.94
N LEU A 350 7.32 -1.39 -3.16
CA LEU A 350 7.91 -0.37 -4.03
C LEU A 350 6.79 0.50 -4.58
N TYR A 351 6.89 1.80 -4.34
CA TYR A 351 5.95 2.78 -4.87
C TYR A 351 6.65 4.08 -5.25
N GLU A 352 5.95 4.92 -6.02
CA GLU A 352 6.44 6.23 -6.46
C GLU A 352 5.77 7.34 -5.65
N ASP A 353 6.56 8.26 -5.12
CA ASP A 353 6.05 9.42 -4.39
C ASP A 353 5.43 10.47 -5.34
N SER A 354 4.83 11.51 -4.76
CA SER A 354 4.13 12.56 -5.53
C SER A 354 5.01 13.33 -6.52
N LEU A 355 6.33 13.20 -6.43
CA LEU A 355 7.30 13.91 -7.26
C LEU A 355 8.12 13.01 -8.18
N GLY A 356 7.97 11.68 -8.06
CA GLY A 356 8.54 10.71 -9.00
C GLY A 356 9.76 9.95 -8.52
N ARG A 357 10.08 10.02 -7.22
CA ARG A 357 11.09 9.14 -6.62
C ARG A 357 10.45 7.83 -6.21
N MET A 358 11.22 6.76 -6.28
CA MET A 358 10.82 5.46 -5.80
C MET A 358 11.19 5.31 -4.34
N ILE A 359 10.25 4.84 -3.52
CA ILE A 359 10.48 4.44 -2.14
C ILE A 359 10.31 2.92 -2.07
N MET A 360 11.35 2.26 -1.59
CA MET A 360 11.42 0.81 -1.47
C MET A 360 11.58 0.43 0.00
N SER A 361 10.58 -0.22 0.58
CA SER A 361 10.70 -0.87 1.87
C SER A 361 11.19 -2.31 1.66
N ILE A 362 12.27 -2.67 2.33
CA ILE A 362 12.89 -4.00 2.28
C ILE A 362 12.88 -4.64 3.66
N SER A 363 12.50 -5.90 3.72
CA SER A 363 12.49 -6.73 4.93
C SER A 363 13.42 -7.92 4.74
N ASN A 364 14.56 -7.88 5.42
CA ASN A 364 15.55 -8.95 5.44
C ASN A 364 15.34 -9.83 6.67
N LEU A 365 15.36 -11.15 6.47
CA LEU A 365 15.32 -12.11 7.59
C LEU A 365 16.74 -12.61 7.88
N THR A 366 17.08 -12.68 9.15
CA THR A 366 18.28 -13.32 9.66
C THR A 366 17.88 -14.41 10.64
N PHE A 367 18.44 -15.60 10.47
CA PHE A 367 18.16 -16.74 11.34
C PHE A 367 19.29 -16.90 12.35
N LYS A 368 18.95 -17.02 13.62
CA LYS A 368 19.88 -17.47 14.65
C LYS A 368 19.66 -18.95 14.86
N ILE A 369 20.68 -19.72 14.53
CA ILE A 369 20.68 -21.17 14.67
C ILE A 369 21.27 -21.50 16.04
N GLY A 370 20.58 -22.33 16.82
CA GLY A 370 21.11 -22.96 18.01
C GLY A 370 21.05 -24.48 17.93
N GLU A 371 21.42 -25.13 19.04
CA GLU A 371 21.49 -26.60 19.11
C GLU A 371 20.44 -27.12 20.10
N LYS A 372 19.56 -28.01 19.65
CA LYS A 372 18.67 -28.81 20.50
C LYS A 372 19.07 -30.28 20.50
N PHE A 373 18.94 -30.92 21.65
CA PHE A 373 19.21 -32.34 21.80
C PHE A 373 17.90 -33.12 21.89
N TYR A 374 17.72 -34.10 21.00
CA TYR A 374 16.61 -35.05 21.06
C TYR A 374 17.16 -36.47 20.98
N GLU A 375 16.80 -37.33 21.93
CA GLU A 375 17.27 -38.72 22.02
C GLU A 375 18.81 -38.91 21.91
N GLY A 376 19.57 -37.97 22.48
CA GLY A 376 21.04 -38.03 22.47
C GLY A 376 21.69 -37.63 21.15
N LYS A 377 20.91 -37.16 20.17
CA LYS A 377 21.40 -36.57 18.92
C LYS A 377 21.24 -35.05 18.94
N LYS A 378 22.24 -34.35 18.39
CA LYS A 378 22.22 -32.90 18.18
C LYS A 378 21.45 -32.57 16.91
N TYR A 379 20.58 -31.58 17.00
CA TYR A 379 19.85 -30.99 15.89
C TYR A 379 20.04 -29.48 15.92
N GLN A 380 20.30 -28.88 14.76
CA GLN A 380 20.20 -27.43 14.60
C GLN A 380 18.72 -27.04 14.71
N SER A 381 18.42 -26.03 15.53
CA SER A 381 17.11 -25.40 15.58
C SER A 381 17.24 -23.92 15.26
N ILE A 382 16.26 -23.38 14.55
CA ILE A 382 16.09 -21.93 14.47
C ILE A 382 15.61 -21.51 15.85
N ASP A 383 16.52 -20.94 16.63
CA ASP A 383 16.24 -20.45 17.97
C ASP A 383 15.60 -19.07 17.89
N GLU A 384 15.95 -18.29 16.86
CA GLU A 384 15.48 -16.93 16.70
C GLU A 384 15.37 -16.52 15.23
N ILE A 385 14.30 -15.81 14.86
CA ILE A 385 14.18 -15.12 13.57
C ILE A 385 14.23 -13.61 13.88
N LEU A 386 15.21 -12.93 13.29
CA LEU A 386 15.35 -11.48 13.33
C LEU A 386 14.94 -10.92 11.97
N GLU A 387 14.15 -9.86 11.98
CA GLU A 387 13.79 -9.13 10.77
C GLU A 387 14.39 -7.73 10.85
N TYR A 388 15.17 -7.38 9.84
CA TYR A 388 15.72 -6.03 9.66
C TYR A 388 14.96 -5.34 8.55
N LYS A 389 14.44 -4.15 8.85
CA LYS A 389 13.75 -3.32 7.87
C LYS A 389 14.61 -2.15 7.46
N SER A 390 14.65 -1.89 6.16
CA SER A 390 15.28 -0.70 5.63
C SER A 390 14.36 -0.04 4.61
N VAL A 391 14.36 1.28 4.60
CA VAL A 391 13.69 2.06 3.57
C VAL A 391 14.77 2.68 2.70
N LEU A 392 14.65 2.45 1.39
CA LEU A 392 15.51 3.02 0.37
C LEU A 392 14.72 4.04 -0.43
N VAL A 393 15.33 5.17 -0.75
CA VAL A 393 14.73 6.19 -1.62
C VAL A 393 15.62 6.42 -2.83
N SER A 394 15.02 6.44 -4.01
CA SER A 394 15.74 6.73 -5.25
C SER A 394 15.91 8.23 -5.49
N ASP A 395 16.89 8.57 -6.32
CA ASP A 395 16.88 9.84 -7.05
C ASP A 395 15.69 9.90 -8.03
N TYR A 396 15.47 11.06 -8.66
CA TYR A 396 14.34 11.26 -9.57
C TYR A 396 14.48 10.55 -10.93
N THR A 397 15.62 9.90 -11.19
CA THR A 397 15.78 9.01 -12.35
C THR A 397 15.38 7.57 -12.03
N GLY A 398 15.23 7.25 -10.75
CA GLY A 398 15.06 5.89 -10.28
C GLY A 398 16.35 5.05 -10.28
N LEU A 399 17.48 5.61 -10.75
CA LEU A 399 18.69 4.84 -11.00
C LEU A 399 19.63 4.75 -9.81
N LYS A 400 19.43 5.56 -8.78
CA LYS A 400 20.31 5.58 -7.61
C LYS A 400 19.48 5.58 -6.35
N PHE A 401 19.53 4.49 -5.60
CA PHE A 401 18.94 4.40 -4.27
C PHE A 401 19.95 4.84 -3.21
N SER A 402 19.43 5.42 -2.15
CA SER A 402 20.15 5.71 -0.91
C SER A 402 19.37 5.14 0.26
N VAL A 403 20.07 4.68 1.28
CA VAL A 403 19.44 4.29 2.55
C VAL A 403 18.81 5.54 3.16
N TYR A 404 17.51 5.48 3.37
CA TYR A 404 16.70 6.57 3.88
C TYR A 404 16.39 6.36 5.36
N ASP A 405 16.16 5.10 5.77
CA ASP A 405 15.95 4.71 7.15
C ASP A 405 16.38 3.24 7.36
N GLN A 406 16.93 2.93 8.54
CA GLN A 406 17.34 1.58 8.95
C GLN A 406 16.90 1.38 10.39
N ASN A 407 16.08 0.35 10.63
CA ASN A 407 15.67 0.00 11.97
C ASN A 407 15.98 -1.47 12.24
N ASP A 408 16.64 -1.71 13.38
CA ASP A 408 17.22 -3.00 13.71
C ASP A 408 16.26 -3.91 14.51
N ARG A 409 15.13 -3.39 15.00
CA ARG A 409 14.31 -4.13 15.98
C ARG A 409 12.84 -3.70 15.95
N PHE A 410 11.93 -4.56 15.50
CA PHE A 410 10.63 -4.78 16.16
C PHE A 410 9.91 -6.02 15.59
N ARG A 411 9.49 -6.95 16.45
CA ARG A 411 8.80 -8.20 16.04
C ARG A 411 7.30 -8.06 15.80
N SER A 412 6.65 -7.05 16.38
CA SER A 412 5.18 -6.93 16.43
C SER A 412 4.60 -5.70 15.73
N TYR A 413 5.42 -4.70 15.43
CA TYR A 413 5.01 -3.48 14.73
C TYR A 413 5.81 -3.30 13.44
N GLU A 414 5.14 -2.92 12.35
CA GLU A 414 5.73 -2.61 11.07
C GLU A 414 6.00 -1.10 10.97
N ASP A 415 7.28 -0.71 10.82
CA ASP A 415 7.61 0.63 10.35
C ASP A 415 7.04 0.84 8.95
N THR A 416 6.26 1.90 8.78
CA THR A 416 5.79 2.34 7.47
C THR A 416 6.38 3.69 7.15
N VAL A 417 6.78 3.89 5.90
CA VAL A 417 7.06 5.20 5.34
C VAL A 417 6.05 5.37 4.24
N GLU A 418 5.19 6.39 4.33
CA GLU A 418 4.04 6.56 3.44
C GLU A 418 3.92 8.04 3.01
N PRO A 419 3.97 8.35 1.70
CA PRO A 419 3.64 9.67 1.20
C PRO A 419 2.13 9.89 1.28
N ILE A 420 1.70 11.05 1.78
CA ILE A 420 0.29 11.41 1.78
C ILE A 420 -0.07 11.94 0.38
N LYS A 421 -0.80 11.13 -0.40
CA LYS A 421 -1.02 11.31 -1.84
C LYS A 421 -1.48 12.72 -2.26
N TYR A 422 -2.33 13.37 -1.45
CA TYR A 422 -2.86 14.71 -1.72
C TYR A 422 -2.13 15.83 -0.95
N LEU A 423 -1.08 15.54 -0.19
CA LEU A 423 -0.24 16.57 0.43
C LEU A 423 1.17 16.46 -0.16
N LYS A 424 1.37 17.02 -1.36
CA LYS A 424 2.69 17.02 -2.03
C LYS A 424 3.80 17.49 -1.08
N GLY A 425 4.91 16.75 -1.04
CA GLY A 425 5.98 16.99 -0.08
C GLY A 425 5.87 16.21 1.23
N THR A 426 4.69 15.70 1.56
CA THR A 426 4.41 15.17 2.89
C THR A 426 4.61 13.67 2.94
N ILE A 427 5.50 13.22 3.83
CA ILE A 427 5.80 11.81 4.07
C ILE A 427 5.71 11.56 5.56
N ILE A 428 4.99 10.53 5.98
CA ILE A 428 4.92 10.12 7.38
C ILE A 428 5.66 8.80 7.56
N LYS A 429 6.51 8.72 8.59
CA LYS A 429 7.07 7.50 9.14
C LYS A 429 6.20 7.10 10.32
N GLY A 430 5.46 6.00 10.21
CA GLY A 430 4.54 5.50 11.24
C GLY A 430 4.93 4.10 11.73
N LEU A 431 4.17 3.62 12.71
CA LEU A 431 4.21 2.24 13.18
C LEU A 431 2.82 1.64 12.98
N HIS A 432 2.73 0.45 12.40
CA HIS A 432 1.47 -0.28 12.24
C HIS A 432 1.55 -1.61 12.97
N GLU A 433 0.49 -1.96 13.70
CA GLU A 433 0.41 -3.28 14.32
C GLU A 433 0.37 -4.37 13.23
N SER A 434 1.32 -5.32 13.26
CA SER A 434 1.35 -6.39 12.26
C SER A 434 0.23 -7.39 12.55
N SER A 435 -0.75 -7.50 11.65
CA SER A 435 -1.93 -8.36 11.82
C SER A 435 -1.63 -9.87 11.89
N ARG A 436 -0.36 -10.29 11.74
CA ARG A 436 0.05 -11.71 11.67
C ARG A 436 0.52 -12.31 13.00
N PHE A 437 0.76 -11.50 14.03
CA PHE A 437 1.25 -11.99 15.34
C PHE A 437 0.18 -12.05 16.44
N LEU A 438 -1.10 -12.03 16.06
CA LEU A 438 -2.25 -12.12 16.98
C LEU A 438 -2.28 -13.39 17.87
N ASP A 439 -1.39 -14.36 17.66
CA ASP A 439 -1.38 -15.65 18.38
C ASP A 439 -0.19 -15.86 19.33
N VAL A 440 0.78 -14.95 19.39
CA VAL A 440 1.88 -15.06 20.38
C VAL A 440 1.52 -14.22 21.60
N ARG A 441 0.63 -14.77 22.45
CA ARG A 441 0.50 -14.35 23.85
C ARG A 441 1.72 -14.85 24.62
N ASP A 442 2.89 -14.32 24.36
CA ASP A 442 4.04 -14.57 25.22
C ASP A 442 3.93 -13.69 26.47
N ASN A 443 3.97 -14.36 27.63
CA ASN A 443 3.98 -13.78 28.97
C ASN A 443 5.33 -13.13 29.31
N ASP A 444 6.05 -12.61 28.32
CA ASP A 444 7.35 -12.02 28.56
C ASP A 444 7.19 -10.59 29.06
N GLU A 445 7.86 -10.32 30.17
CA GLU A 445 7.85 -9.05 30.90
C GLU A 445 8.01 -7.88 29.92
N GLU A 446 7.13 -6.88 30.05
CA GLU A 446 7.10 -5.64 29.27
C GLU A 446 8.49 -5.05 29.08
N GLU A 447 9.17 -5.44 28.00
CA GLU A 447 10.38 -4.78 27.60
C GLU A 447 9.95 -3.39 27.12
N LYS A 448 10.23 -2.37 27.94
CA LYS A 448 10.22 -0.96 27.53
C LYS A 448 11.32 -0.76 26.48
N SER A 449 11.17 -1.38 25.31
CA SER A 449 11.95 -1.02 24.15
C SER A 449 11.44 0.36 23.70
N SER A 450 12.37 1.31 23.59
CA SER A 450 12.08 2.63 23.06
C SER A 450 11.62 2.46 21.62
N LEU A 451 10.31 2.50 21.38
CA LEU A 451 9.76 2.61 20.04
C LEU A 451 10.33 3.88 19.41
N ASP A 452 10.88 3.74 18.22
CA ASP A 452 11.28 4.89 17.42
C ASP A 452 10.04 5.77 17.22
N SER A 453 10.12 7.02 17.71
CA SER A 453 9.00 7.95 17.59
C SER A 453 8.70 8.19 16.11
N PRO A 454 7.43 8.16 15.67
CA PRO A 454 7.10 8.45 14.29
C PRO A 454 7.48 9.89 13.93
N LYS A 455 7.83 10.07 12.66
CA LYS A 455 8.30 11.33 12.11
C LYS A 455 7.46 11.73 10.92
N ILE A 456 7.43 13.01 10.62
CA ILE A 456 6.79 13.55 9.44
C ILE A 456 7.74 14.51 8.74
N SER A 457 7.73 14.48 7.43
CA SER A 457 8.47 15.40 6.57
C SER A 457 7.48 16.18 5.71
N PHE A 458 7.83 17.42 5.39
CA PHE A 458 7.07 18.29 4.48
C PHE A 458 7.86 18.70 3.23
N ASP A 459 9.06 18.16 3.06
CA ASP A 459 9.99 18.49 1.98
C ASP A 459 10.50 17.24 1.25
N ASN A 460 9.68 16.19 1.23
CA ASN A 460 9.95 14.87 0.65
C ASN A 460 11.11 14.14 1.34
N GLY A 461 11.22 14.27 2.65
CA GLY A 461 12.16 13.48 3.43
C GLY A 461 13.55 14.08 3.58
N ASN A 462 13.74 15.34 3.19
CA ASN A 462 15.02 16.00 3.39
C ASN A 462 15.17 16.41 4.87
N THR A 463 14.08 16.82 5.50
CA THR A 463 13.97 17.12 6.93
C THR A 463 12.81 16.36 7.55
N TRP A 464 12.94 16.05 8.84
CA TRP A 464 11.99 15.25 9.58
C TRP A 464 11.72 15.86 10.95
N ASP A 465 10.44 15.96 11.29
CA ASP A 465 9.96 16.47 12.56
C ASP A 465 9.19 15.37 13.31
N HIS A 466 9.19 15.42 14.64
CA HIS A 466 8.29 14.61 15.45
C HIS A 466 6.83 15.06 15.27
N LEU A 467 5.87 14.15 15.48
CA LEU A 467 4.45 14.49 15.53
C LEU A 467 4.13 15.33 16.78
N LYS A 468 4.36 16.64 16.67
CA LYS A 468 4.24 17.60 17.76
C LYS A 468 2.78 17.87 18.14
N ILE A 469 2.53 17.95 19.43
CA ILE A 469 1.23 18.34 19.99
C ILE A 469 1.23 19.84 20.32
N ILE A 470 0.17 20.53 19.90
CA ILE A 470 -0.12 21.91 20.30
C ILE A 470 -1.53 21.95 20.88
N ASP A 471 -1.62 21.66 22.18
CA ASP A 471 -2.88 21.65 22.93
C ASP A 471 -2.65 22.19 24.35
N PRO A 472 -2.41 23.51 24.50
CA PRO A 472 -2.08 24.10 25.78
C PRO A 472 -3.22 24.03 26.80
N GLU A 473 -4.47 23.93 26.34
CA GLU A 473 -5.67 23.91 27.18
C GLU A 473 -5.88 22.56 27.86
N ASN A 474 -5.36 21.47 27.27
CA ASN A 474 -5.48 20.11 27.80
C ASN A 474 -4.14 19.52 28.26
N ARG A 475 -3.15 20.36 28.61
CA ARG A 475 -1.81 19.93 29.06
C ARG A 475 -1.85 18.83 30.13
N ASP A 476 -2.80 18.91 31.05
CA ASP A 476 -3.00 17.98 32.17
C ASP A 476 -3.53 16.60 31.75
N LYS A 477 -4.04 16.46 30.52
CA LYS A 477 -4.54 15.18 29.98
C LYS A 477 -3.46 14.37 29.27
N TYR A 478 -2.28 14.96 29.04
CA TYR A 478 -1.14 14.28 28.45
C TYR A 478 -0.25 13.69 29.54
N SER A 479 0.26 12.49 29.29
CA SER A 479 1.18 11.78 30.18
C SER A 479 2.62 12.29 30.11
N CYS A 480 2.95 13.15 29.15
CA CYS A 480 4.27 13.75 28.94
C CYS A 480 4.20 15.26 28.72
N ASN A 481 5.36 15.91 28.73
CA ASN A 481 5.47 17.34 28.47
C ASN A 481 5.38 17.65 26.97
N ILE A 482 4.22 18.14 26.51
CA ILE A 482 3.98 18.47 25.09
C ILE A 482 4.87 19.60 24.53
N ASP A 483 5.56 20.35 25.39
CA ASP A 483 6.56 21.35 24.95
C ASP A 483 7.91 20.71 24.54
N ASP A 484 8.07 19.41 24.75
CA ASP A 484 9.26 18.62 24.41
C ASP A 484 8.90 17.50 23.40
N PRO A 485 8.84 17.80 22.09
CA PRO A 485 8.43 16.84 21.07
C PRO A 485 9.36 15.63 20.92
N GLU A 486 10.63 15.73 21.36
CA GLU A 486 11.58 14.61 21.30
C GLU A 486 11.17 13.49 22.27
N ASN A 487 10.63 13.85 23.43
CA ASN A 487 10.20 12.90 24.46
C ASN A 487 8.66 12.76 24.56
N CYS A 488 7.91 13.62 23.87
CA CYS A 488 6.46 13.68 23.91
C CYS A 488 5.88 13.83 22.50
N SER A 489 5.85 12.72 21.76
CA SER A 489 5.27 12.62 20.43
C SER A 489 4.13 11.61 20.40
N ILE A 490 3.26 11.72 19.41
CA ILE A 490 2.23 10.73 19.13
C ILE A 490 2.89 9.52 18.48
N ILE A 491 2.61 8.30 18.95
CA ILE A 491 2.86 7.05 18.22
C ILE A 491 1.55 6.62 17.56
N SER A 492 1.44 6.79 16.24
CA SER A 492 0.33 6.22 15.47
C SER A 492 0.47 4.71 15.48
N LEU A 493 -0.59 3.99 15.87
CA LEU A 493 -0.65 2.52 15.88
C LEU A 493 -1.84 1.97 15.08
N SER A 494 -2.71 2.86 14.59
CA SER A 494 -3.95 2.46 13.91
C SER A 494 -3.78 2.38 12.39
N PRO A 495 -4.31 1.33 11.74
CA PRO A 495 -4.45 1.31 10.29
C PRO A 495 -5.60 2.20 9.79
N TYR A 496 -6.41 2.78 10.68
CA TYR A 496 -7.63 3.52 10.34
C TYR A 496 -7.44 5.05 10.31
N ASN A 497 -6.27 5.51 9.88
CA ASN A 497 -5.97 6.94 9.74
C ASN A 497 -6.66 7.54 8.50
N SER A 498 -6.93 8.84 8.51
CA SER A 498 -7.61 9.51 7.39
C SER A 498 -6.70 9.87 6.20
N TYR A 499 -5.51 9.27 6.10
CA TYR A 499 -4.48 9.66 5.12
C TYR A 499 -4.86 9.38 3.67
N ASP A 500 -5.79 8.45 3.43
CA ASP A 500 -6.20 8.05 2.08
C ASP A 500 -7.31 8.92 1.48
N ILE A 501 -8.02 9.69 2.32
CA ILE A 501 -9.17 10.49 1.88
C ILE A 501 -8.75 11.97 1.77
N PRO A 502 -8.86 12.59 0.58
CA PRO A 502 -8.53 14.00 0.38
C PRO A 502 -9.27 14.98 1.30
N SER A 503 -8.53 15.84 2.00
CA SER A 503 -9.09 16.66 3.09
C SER A 503 -8.46 18.06 3.27
N ALA A 504 -7.69 18.55 2.29
CA ALA A 504 -7.02 19.87 2.36
C ALA A 504 -6.26 20.12 3.68
N GLY A 505 -5.47 19.12 4.12
CA GLY A 505 -4.62 19.20 5.32
C GLY A 505 -5.31 18.86 6.63
N ILE A 506 -6.56 18.37 6.60
CA ILE A 506 -7.27 17.88 7.78
C ILE A 506 -6.96 16.39 7.95
N LEU A 507 -6.10 16.05 8.89
CA LEU A 507 -5.70 14.68 9.15
C LEU A 507 -6.24 14.23 10.50
N VAL A 508 -6.75 13.00 10.56
CA VAL A 508 -7.17 12.34 11.80
C VAL A 508 -6.38 11.06 11.94
N LEU A 509 -5.77 10.88 13.11
CA LEU A 509 -5.08 9.66 13.48
C LEU A 509 -5.52 9.20 14.86
N SER A 510 -5.37 7.90 15.12
CA SER A 510 -5.45 7.35 16.48
C SER A 510 -4.09 6.79 16.88
N GLY A 511 -3.63 7.16 18.09
CA GLY A 511 -2.31 6.83 18.58
C GLY A 511 -2.20 6.93 20.11
N ILE A 512 -1.04 6.56 20.64
CA ILE A 512 -0.67 6.69 22.06
C ILE A 512 0.42 7.75 22.22
N MET A 513 0.71 8.17 23.45
CA MET A 513 1.89 8.98 23.72
C MET A 513 3.17 8.13 23.76
N SER A 514 4.29 8.69 23.34
CA SER A 514 5.60 8.00 23.26
C SER A 514 6.12 7.43 24.58
N ASN A 515 5.64 7.92 25.72
CA ASN A 515 6.02 7.45 27.05
C ASN A 515 4.98 6.53 27.73
N GLU A 516 3.88 6.22 27.04
CA GLU A 516 2.83 5.33 27.54
C GLU A 516 3.13 3.86 27.21
N ASN A 517 2.45 2.95 27.93
CA ASN A 517 2.43 1.54 27.58
C ASN A 517 1.68 1.33 26.26
N ILE A 518 2.13 0.37 25.46
CA ILE A 518 1.63 0.06 24.10
C ILE A 518 0.21 -0.56 24.10
N ASP A 519 -0.49 -0.63 25.24
CA ASP A 519 -1.93 -0.94 25.29
C ASP A 519 -2.79 0.13 24.57
N PHE A 520 -2.91 -0.02 23.25
CA PHE A 520 -3.55 0.95 22.36
C PHE A 520 -5.05 1.14 22.63
N TYR A 521 -5.76 0.09 23.02
CA TYR A 521 -7.20 0.19 23.30
C TYR A 521 -7.50 0.98 24.58
N LYS A 522 -6.63 0.86 25.58
CA LYS A 522 -6.75 1.55 26.86
C LYS A 522 -6.15 2.95 26.86
N ASN A 523 -4.96 3.12 26.29
CA ASN A 523 -4.21 4.38 26.35
C ASN A 523 -4.44 5.26 25.12
N GLY A 524 -4.90 4.67 24.01
CA GLY A 524 -5.09 5.32 22.73
C GLY A 524 -6.01 6.54 22.81
N LYS A 525 -5.69 7.53 21.99
CA LYS A 525 -6.44 8.78 21.84
C LYS A 525 -6.56 9.09 20.36
N THR A 526 -7.53 9.92 20.00
CA THR A 526 -7.67 10.41 18.64
C THR A 526 -7.19 11.85 18.56
N PHE A 527 -6.32 12.10 17.59
CA PHE A 527 -5.69 13.38 17.33
C PHE A 527 -6.10 13.90 15.97
N LEU A 528 -6.16 15.22 15.87
CA LEU A 528 -6.47 15.92 14.62
C LEU A 528 -5.43 16.97 14.32
N SER A 529 -5.04 17.05 13.06
CA SER A 529 -4.25 18.13 12.48
C SER A 529 -5.08 18.88 11.45
N ARG A 530 -4.89 20.21 11.39
CA ARG A 530 -5.48 21.10 10.37
C ARG A 530 -4.42 21.72 9.45
N ASP A 531 -3.15 21.44 9.69
CA ASP A 531 -2.01 22.02 8.98
C ASP A 531 -1.21 20.98 8.19
N GLY A 532 -1.84 19.86 7.87
CA GLY A 532 -1.22 18.77 7.12
C GLY A 532 -0.29 17.89 7.94
N GLY A 533 -0.35 17.96 9.27
CA GLY A 533 0.40 17.11 10.20
C GLY A 533 1.54 17.82 10.93
N LYS A 534 1.72 19.14 10.77
CA LYS A 534 2.76 19.91 11.47
C LYS A 534 2.47 20.03 12.96
N SER A 535 1.19 20.13 13.30
CA SER A 535 0.74 20.11 14.68
C SER A 535 -0.54 19.30 14.83
N TRP A 536 -0.65 18.70 16.01
CA TRP A 536 -1.76 17.84 16.39
C TRP A 536 -2.39 18.33 17.69
N LYS A 537 -3.71 18.15 17.81
CA LYS A 537 -4.44 18.34 19.06
C LYS A 537 -5.25 17.09 19.38
N MET A 538 -5.42 16.78 20.66
CA MET A 538 -6.31 15.69 21.04
C MET A 538 -7.76 16.14 20.84
N VAL A 539 -8.55 15.30 20.17
CA VAL A 539 -9.97 15.59 19.89
C VAL A 539 -10.92 14.61 20.57
N LEU A 540 -10.46 13.38 20.84
CA LEU A 540 -11.17 12.39 21.65
C LEU A 540 -10.16 11.64 22.54
N ASP A 541 -10.55 11.35 23.78
CA ASP A 541 -9.71 10.73 24.82
C ASP A 541 -9.72 9.18 24.77
N PHE A 542 -10.11 8.62 23.62
CA PHE A 542 -10.14 7.18 23.33
C PHE A 542 -9.79 6.95 21.85
N PRO A 543 -9.31 5.76 21.45
CA PRO A 543 -8.95 5.50 20.06
C PRO A 543 -10.21 5.29 19.20
N THR A 544 -10.15 5.75 17.95
CA THR A 544 -11.27 5.67 17.01
C THR A 544 -10.85 5.22 15.62
N GLN A 545 -11.78 4.57 14.90
CA GLN A 545 -11.80 4.59 13.44
C GLN A 545 -12.51 5.87 13.03
N ALA A 546 -11.80 6.76 12.34
CA ALA A 546 -12.33 8.02 11.88
C ALA A 546 -12.36 8.07 10.34
N VAL A 547 -13.44 8.60 9.78
CA VAL A 547 -13.56 8.88 8.35
C VAL A 547 -13.95 10.34 8.15
N VAL A 548 -13.52 10.89 7.02
CA VAL A 548 -13.77 12.27 6.64
C VAL A 548 -14.59 12.36 5.36
N GLY A 549 -15.34 13.44 5.20
CA GLY A 549 -16.11 13.78 4.00
C GLY A 549 -16.32 15.28 3.87
N ASP A 550 -16.94 15.70 2.76
CA ASP A 550 -17.03 17.09 2.31
C ASP A 550 -15.65 17.80 2.38
N ASN A 551 -14.59 17.14 1.93
CA ASN A 551 -13.20 17.61 1.93
C ASN A 551 -12.64 17.88 3.34
N GLY A 552 -12.90 16.98 4.30
CA GLY A 552 -12.45 17.11 5.69
C GLY A 552 -13.39 17.92 6.59
N ASN A 553 -14.51 18.43 6.06
CA ASN A 553 -15.43 19.28 6.80
C ASN A 553 -16.44 18.50 7.65
N ILE A 554 -16.70 17.25 7.29
CA ILE A 554 -17.47 16.31 8.10
C ILE A 554 -16.49 15.25 8.58
N ILE A 555 -16.44 15.03 9.88
CA ILE A 555 -15.63 13.98 10.51
C ILE A 555 -16.58 13.09 11.30
N ILE A 556 -16.51 11.78 11.09
CA ILE A 556 -17.24 10.78 11.86
C ILE A 556 -16.23 9.85 12.49
N ALA A 557 -16.42 9.54 13.76
CA ALA A 557 -15.58 8.62 14.50
C ALA A 557 -16.43 7.62 15.26
N ILE A 558 -16.03 6.35 15.19
CA ILE A 558 -16.50 5.29 16.08
C ILE A 558 -15.35 4.87 16.98
N ARG A 559 -15.64 4.58 18.25
CA ARG A 559 -14.61 4.05 19.15
C ARG A 559 -14.13 2.70 18.62
N LEU A 560 -12.82 2.47 18.60
CA LEU A 560 -12.31 1.14 18.28
C LEU A 560 -12.77 0.17 19.36
N PRO A 561 -13.44 -0.93 18.98
CA PRO A 561 -14.24 -1.69 19.92
C PRO A 561 -13.38 -2.55 20.85
N GLU A 562 -13.57 -2.39 22.16
CA GLU A 562 -13.36 -3.45 23.16
C GLU A 562 -14.71 -4.09 23.56
N GLU A 563 -15.77 -3.30 23.49
CA GLU A 563 -17.12 -3.64 23.94
C GLU A 563 -18.15 -3.05 22.96
N GLU A 564 -19.38 -3.51 23.13
CA GLU A 564 -20.51 -3.06 22.33
C GLU A 564 -20.87 -1.60 22.61
N GLN A 565 -21.34 -0.91 21.58
CA GLN A 565 -21.59 0.52 21.65
C GLN A 565 -22.87 0.92 20.90
N SER A 566 -23.40 2.08 21.27
CA SER A 566 -24.59 2.67 20.64
C SER A 566 -24.35 4.10 20.19
N ILE A 567 -23.11 4.58 20.17
CA ILE A 567 -22.78 5.98 19.92
C ILE A 567 -21.72 6.09 18.85
N PHE A 568 -21.98 6.89 17.81
CA PHE A 568 -20.91 7.47 17.00
C PHE A 568 -20.76 8.96 17.29
N TYR A 569 -19.56 9.45 17.09
CA TYR A 569 -19.16 10.84 17.28
C TYR A 569 -19.04 11.52 15.92
N TYR A 570 -19.38 12.80 15.83
CA TYR A 570 -19.17 13.56 14.61
C TYR A 570 -18.89 15.04 14.87
N SER A 571 -18.13 15.64 13.96
CA SER A 571 -17.83 17.07 13.92
C SER A 571 -18.18 17.64 12.55
N LEU A 572 -18.64 18.90 12.54
CA LEU A 572 -18.95 19.68 11.33
C LEU A 572 -18.09 20.94 11.20
N ASP A 573 -17.17 21.12 12.13
CA ASP A 573 -16.28 22.27 12.29
C ASP A 573 -14.82 21.80 12.40
N GLN A 574 -14.47 20.79 11.59
CA GLN A 574 -13.09 20.30 11.44
C GLN A 574 -12.47 19.86 12.77
N GLY A 575 -13.28 19.25 13.64
CA GLY A 575 -12.89 18.67 14.92
C GLY A 575 -12.91 19.62 16.11
N GLU A 576 -13.42 20.84 15.95
CA GLU A 576 -13.45 21.81 17.04
C GLU A 576 -14.55 21.56 18.07
N THR A 577 -15.71 21.08 17.61
CA THR A 577 -16.74 20.56 18.48
C THR A 577 -17.20 19.17 18.03
N TRP A 578 -17.46 18.32 19.03
CA TRP A 578 -17.90 16.94 18.81
C TRP A 578 -19.30 16.72 19.35
N ASN A 579 -20.14 16.18 18.48
CA ASN A 579 -21.51 15.81 18.76
C ASN A 579 -21.64 14.29 18.84
N LYS A 580 -22.66 13.82 19.57
CA LYS A 580 -22.94 12.39 19.76
C LYS A 580 -24.25 12.02 19.08
N TYR A 581 -24.24 10.98 18.27
CA TYR A 581 -25.47 10.34 17.80
C TYR A 581 -25.64 9.00 18.52
N ARG A 582 -26.82 8.77 19.09
CA ARG A 582 -27.14 7.54 19.81
C ARG A 582 -28.10 6.67 19.00
N PHE A 583 -27.67 5.47 18.64
CA PHE A 583 -28.53 4.41 18.11
C PHE A 583 -29.47 3.88 19.19
N LYS A 584 -30.60 3.31 18.77
CA LYS A 584 -31.56 2.70 19.69
C LYS A 584 -31.07 1.35 20.24
N GLU A 585 -30.23 0.68 19.47
CA GLU A 585 -29.71 -0.65 19.76
C GLU A 585 -28.20 -0.54 20.06
N ILE A 586 -27.72 -1.47 20.88
CA ILE A 586 -26.31 -1.66 21.17
C ILE A 586 -25.78 -2.68 20.16
N SER A 587 -24.59 -2.44 19.61
CA SER A 587 -23.99 -3.30 18.59
C SER A 587 -22.47 -3.21 18.65
N TYR A 588 -21.80 -4.23 18.16
CA TYR A 588 -20.39 -4.15 17.81
C TYR A 588 -20.25 -3.39 16.50
N PHE A 589 -19.47 -2.32 16.46
CA PHE A 589 -19.20 -1.59 15.22
C PHE A 589 -17.99 -2.20 14.55
N GLU A 590 -18.18 -2.73 13.34
CA GLU A 590 -17.15 -3.45 12.62
C GLU A 590 -16.32 -2.52 11.73
N ASN A 591 -16.99 -1.64 10.99
CA ASN A 591 -16.32 -0.81 9.98
C ASN A 591 -17.14 0.44 9.65
N LEU A 592 -16.45 1.58 9.55
CA LEU A 592 -17.00 2.85 9.12
C LEU A 592 -16.31 3.28 7.82
N ILE A 593 -17.09 3.49 6.76
CA ILE A 593 -16.58 3.85 5.42
C ILE A 593 -17.25 5.11 4.87
N THR A 594 -16.48 5.89 4.12
CA THR A 594 -17.03 6.93 3.22
C THR A 594 -17.58 6.27 1.95
N THR A 595 -18.71 6.76 1.42
CA THR A 595 -19.23 6.31 0.12
C THR A 595 -18.59 7.01 -1.06
N THR A 596 -17.68 7.96 -0.81
CA THR A 596 -17.02 8.76 -1.83
C THR A 596 -15.53 8.79 -1.53
N ARG A 597 -14.74 8.09 -2.36
CA ARG A 597 -13.28 8.00 -2.18
C ARG A 597 -12.54 9.30 -2.48
N ASP A 598 -13.13 10.21 -3.26
CA ASP A 598 -12.54 11.51 -3.57
C ASP A 598 -12.65 12.55 -2.42
N GLY A 599 -13.27 12.17 -1.29
CA GLY A 599 -13.41 13.00 -0.10
C GLY A 599 -14.56 14.01 -0.15
N SER A 600 -15.20 14.23 -1.31
CA SER A 600 -16.25 15.26 -1.46
C SER A 600 -17.63 14.84 -0.91
N GLY A 601 -17.82 13.56 -0.60
CA GLY A 601 -19.10 12.99 -0.18
C GLY A 601 -19.56 13.43 1.21
N ALA A 602 -20.87 13.47 1.41
CA ALA A 602 -21.52 13.72 2.71
C ALA A 602 -22.33 12.49 3.21
N HIS A 603 -22.02 11.32 2.66
CA HIS A 603 -22.69 10.06 2.92
C HIS A 603 -21.68 9.02 3.40
N PHE A 604 -22.09 8.26 4.41
CA PHE A 604 -21.23 7.30 5.09
C PHE A 604 -22.01 6.03 5.41
N ILE A 605 -21.28 4.95 5.61
CA ILE A 605 -21.84 3.65 5.94
C ILE A 605 -21.12 3.11 7.17
N LEU A 606 -21.91 2.67 8.15
CA LEU A 606 -21.45 1.94 9.32
C LEU A 606 -22.00 0.51 9.26
N GLN A 607 -21.07 -0.45 9.32
CA GLN A 607 -21.35 -1.88 9.47
C GLN A 607 -21.32 -2.23 10.96
N ALA A 608 -22.32 -2.96 11.43
CA ALA A 608 -22.44 -3.31 12.83
C ALA A 608 -23.18 -4.63 13.06
N THR A 609 -22.73 -5.39 14.05
CA THR A 609 -23.32 -6.66 14.47
C THR A 609 -24.09 -6.49 15.78
N PRO A 610 -25.39 -6.87 15.86
CA PRO A 610 -26.17 -6.76 17.09
C PRO A 610 -25.65 -7.64 18.23
N GLU A 611 -25.83 -7.18 19.48
CA GLU A 611 -25.45 -7.86 20.75
C GLU A 611 -25.93 -9.32 20.84
N ASP A 612 -27.15 -9.61 20.38
CA ASP A 612 -27.77 -10.90 20.66
C ASP A 612 -27.11 -12.11 19.98
N TYR A 613 -26.20 -11.94 18.99
CA TYR A 613 -25.53 -12.96 18.14
C TYR A 613 -26.42 -14.09 17.56
N LYS A 614 -27.71 -14.12 17.89
CA LYS A 614 -28.69 -15.17 17.61
C LYS A 614 -29.33 -15.02 16.24
N SER A 615 -29.17 -13.86 15.61
CA SER A 615 -29.53 -13.64 14.22
C SER A 615 -28.26 -13.36 13.43
N TYR A 616 -28.03 -14.11 12.35
CA TYR A 616 -27.11 -13.76 11.26
C TYR A 616 -27.51 -12.45 10.52
N ASP A 617 -28.23 -11.54 11.19
CA ASP A 617 -28.75 -10.28 10.69
C ASP A 617 -27.84 -9.14 11.19
N ASP A 618 -26.78 -8.85 10.45
CA ASP A 618 -26.02 -7.62 10.63
C ASP A 618 -26.86 -6.38 10.31
N SER A 619 -26.38 -5.23 10.78
CA SER A 619 -26.97 -3.93 10.52
C SER A 619 -26.05 -3.07 9.65
N LEU A 620 -26.60 -2.60 8.53
CA LEU A 620 -25.98 -1.56 7.73
C LEU A 620 -26.68 -0.23 8.04
N TYR A 621 -25.92 0.75 8.53
CA TYR A 621 -26.41 2.10 8.80
C TYR A 621 -25.88 3.07 7.75
N SER A 622 -26.77 3.60 6.90
CA SER A 622 -26.43 4.74 6.05
C SER A 622 -26.64 6.04 6.81
N ILE A 623 -25.61 6.87 6.83
CA ILE A 623 -25.54 8.13 7.57
C ILE A 623 -25.41 9.28 6.55
N ASP A 624 -26.35 10.21 6.58
CA ASP A 624 -26.50 11.29 5.59
C ASP A 624 -26.42 12.66 6.27
N PHE A 625 -25.36 13.40 5.90
CA PHE A 625 -25.06 14.75 6.36
C PHE A 625 -25.44 15.84 5.34
N SER A 626 -26.03 15.50 4.20
CA SER A 626 -26.33 16.44 3.09
C SER A 626 -27.23 17.64 3.48
N LYS A 627 -27.91 17.56 4.63
CA LYS A 627 -28.77 18.61 5.20
C LYS A 627 -28.12 19.39 6.35
N ALA A 628 -26.85 19.15 6.68
CA ALA A 628 -26.10 19.97 7.62
C ALA A 628 -26.13 21.44 7.18
N PHE A 629 -26.19 22.36 8.14
CA PHE A 629 -26.32 23.82 7.91
C PHE A 629 -27.53 24.19 7.01
N GLY A 630 -28.66 23.49 7.18
CA GLY A 630 -29.84 23.67 6.33
C GLY A 630 -29.64 23.24 4.88
N GLY A 631 -28.57 22.51 4.59
CA GLY A 631 -28.15 22.14 3.25
C GLY A 631 -27.57 23.30 2.43
N LYS A 632 -27.14 24.40 3.09
CA LYS A 632 -26.50 25.55 2.43
C LYS A 632 -25.21 25.12 1.74
N LYS A 633 -25.02 25.59 0.50
CA LYS A 633 -23.77 25.45 -0.25
C LYS A 633 -22.84 26.62 0.06
N CYS A 634 -21.54 26.36 0.21
CA CYS A 634 -20.56 27.41 0.48
C CYS A 634 -20.45 28.42 -0.68
N GLY A 635 -20.44 29.70 -0.34
CA GLY A 635 -20.14 30.82 -1.24
C GLY A 635 -18.64 31.08 -1.32
N LYS A 636 -18.21 32.07 -2.13
CA LYS A 636 -16.78 32.36 -2.30
C LYS A 636 -16.10 32.82 -1.01
N ASP A 637 -16.80 33.60 -0.18
CA ASP A 637 -16.27 34.17 1.06
C ASP A 637 -16.16 33.16 2.21
N ASP A 638 -16.75 31.96 2.04
CA ASP A 638 -16.70 30.86 3.01
C ASP A 638 -15.39 30.05 2.92
N PHE A 639 -14.48 30.42 2.00
CA PHE A 639 -13.22 29.72 1.78
C PHE A 639 -11.98 30.56 2.12
N GLU A 640 -10.93 29.85 2.48
CA GLU A 640 -9.57 30.34 2.67
C GLU A 640 -8.60 29.57 1.76
N THR A 641 -7.39 30.09 1.60
CA THR A 641 -6.30 29.39 0.93
C THR A 641 -5.46 28.68 1.97
N PHE A 642 -5.38 27.35 1.87
CA PHE A 642 -4.49 26.52 2.66
C PHE A 642 -3.23 26.22 1.85
N TYR A 643 -2.08 26.70 2.32
CA TYR A 643 -0.79 26.43 1.68
C TYR A 643 -0.16 25.17 2.28
N LEU A 644 0.31 24.27 1.42
CA LEU A 644 1.17 23.17 1.85
C LEU A 644 2.53 23.72 2.27
N ASN A 645 3.12 23.09 3.28
CA ASN A 645 4.41 23.46 3.86
C ASN A 645 4.58 24.99 4.08
N ASP A 646 3.55 25.66 4.62
CA ASP A 646 3.52 27.11 4.88
C ASP A 646 3.81 28.00 3.66
N GLY A 647 3.61 27.46 2.45
CA GLY A 647 3.92 28.16 1.20
C GLY A 647 5.40 28.21 0.87
N ASN A 648 6.22 27.38 1.52
CA ASN A 648 7.59 27.11 1.08
C ASN A 648 7.58 26.37 -0.27
N CYS A 649 8.59 26.63 -1.08
CA CYS A 649 8.75 25.98 -2.38
C CYS A 649 9.15 24.53 -2.18
N ILE A 650 8.42 23.62 -2.82
CA ILE A 650 8.78 22.20 -2.91
C ILE A 650 8.86 21.88 -4.40
N ASN A 651 10.01 21.41 -4.84
CA ASN A 651 10.25 21.10 -6.25
C ASN A 651 9.97 22.28 -7.21
N GLY A 652 10.35 23.49 -6.78
CA GLY A 652 10.20 24.71 -7.55
C GLY A 652 8.78 25.27 -7.66
N ALA A 653 7.83 24.81 -6.84
CA ALA A 653 6.48 25.36 -6.79
C ALA A 653 5.91 25.42 -5.37
N LYS A 654 4.97 26.35 -5.16
CA LYS A 654 4.10 26.41 -3.99
C LYS A 654 2.79 25.73 -4.32
N TYR A 655 2.27 24.99 -3.35
CA TYR A 655 1.05 24.22 -3.49
C TYR A 655 0.00 24.74 -2.52
N SER A 656 -1.23 24.92 -3.00
CA SER A 656 -2.34 25.33 -2.14
C SER A 656 -3.66 24.70 -2.52
N TYR A 657 -4.51 24.53 -1.51
CA TYR A 657 -5.90 24.12 -1.66
C TYR A 657 -6.84 25.28 -1.30
N ARG A 658 -8.00 25.31 -1.95
CA ARG A 658 -9.13 26.10 -1.47
C ARG A 658 -9.84 25.30 -0.38
N ARG A 659 -9.90 25.82 0.84
CA ARG A 659 -10.45 25.11 2.01
C ARG A 659 -11.58 25.91 2.65
N ARG A 660 -12.63 25.24 3.14
CA ARG A 660 -13.71 25.90 3.91
C ARG A 660 -13.13 26.47 5.20
N LYS A 661 -13.49 27.71 5.53
CA LYS A 661 -13.14 28.33 6.82
C LYS A 661 -13.74 27.55 7.98
N LEU A 662 -13.08 27.60 9.13
CA LEU A 662 -13.49 26.88 10.34
C LEU A 662 -14.89 27.29 10.81
N ASP A 663 -15.23 28.57 10.71
CA ASP A 663 -16.48 29.18 11.18
C ASP A 663 -17.59 29.24 10.11
N ALA A 664 -17.34 28.77 8.89
CA ALA A 664 -18.31 28.85 7.81
C ALA A 664 -19.37 27.75 7.91
N GLU A 665 -20.61 28.11 8.25
CA GLU A 665 -21.74 27.17 8.35
C GLU A 665 -22.36 26.82 6.97
N CYS A 666 -21.65 26.00 6.19
CA CYS A 666 -22.06 25.52 4.88
C CYS A 666 -21.36 24.21 4.52
N LEU A 667 -21.88 23.50 3.51
CA LEU A 667 -21.23 22.35 2.89
C LEU A 667 -20.68 22.74 1.52
N VAL A 668 -19.55 22.14 1.09
CA VAL A 668 -18.95 22.43 -0.22
C VAL A 668 -19.85 21.92 -1.35
N LYS A 669 -20.35 20.68 -1.27
CA LYS A 669 -21.32 20.08 -2.21
C LYS A 669 -20.92 20.16 -3.70
N GLU A 670 -19.66 19.90 -4.02
CA GLU A 670 -19.16 19.87 -5.40
C GLU A 670 -18.24 18.65 -5.60
N ALA A 671 -18.47 17.90 -6.69
CA ALA A 671 -17.67 16.74 -7.05
C ALA A 671 -16.39 17.15 -7.80
N LEU A 672 -15.25 16.56 -7.40
CA LEU A 672 -13.90 16.52 -7.99
C LEU A 672 -13.21 17.84 -8.42
N THR A 673 -13.92 18.91 -8.75
CA THR A 673 -13.32 20.09 -9.41
C THR A 673 -12.63 21.08 -8.46
N ASP A 674 -12.90 21.02 -7.14
CA ASP A 674 -12.47 22.08 -6.20
C ASP A 674 -11.40 21.67 -5.17
N LEU A 675 -11.07 20.37 -5.03
CA LEU A 675 -9.79 19.94 -4.43
C LEU A 675 -8.67 19.94 -5.49
N GLU A 676 -8.79 20.80 -6.50
CA GLU A 676 -7.71 21.06 -7.44
C GLU A 676 -6.55 21.71 -6.68
N LEU A 677 -5.41 21.03 -6.72
CA LEU A 677 -4.19 21.56 -6.15
C LEU A 677 -3.70 22.72 -7.01
N LYS A 678 -3.80 23.94 -6.48
CA LYS A 678 -3.26 25.12 -7.14
C LYS A 678 -1.74 25.11 -7.01
N GLU A 679 -1.09 25.28 -8.14
CA GLU A 679 0.36 25.31 -8.25
C GLU A 679 0.83 26.70 -8.69
N GLU A 680 1.76 27.29 -7.93
CA GLU A 680 2.41 28.56 -8.26
C GLU A 680 3.92 28.34 -8.37
N ILE A 681 4.49 28.57 -9.55
CA ILE A 681 5.91 28.34 -9.82
C ILE A 681 6.78 29.36 -9.09
N CYS A 682 7.80 28.88 -8.37
CA CYS A 682 8.78 29.71 -7.69
C CYS A 682 9.77 30.35 -8.69
N PRO A 683 10.08 31.65 -8.56
CA PRO A 683 10.93 32.35 -9.53
C PRO A 683 12.40 31.95 -9.42
N GLU A 684 12.91 31.76 -8.21
CA GLU A 684 14.30 31.39 -7.93
C GLU A 684 14.36 29.93 -7.51
N CYS A 685 15.33 29.19 -8.04
CA CYS A 685 15.68 27.89 -7.52
C CYS A 685 16.46 28.04 -6.21
N THR A 686 16.28 27.11 -5.30
CA THR A 686 16.96 27.03 -4.01
C THR A 686 17.81 25.77 -3.93
N ASP A 687 18.61 25.61 -2.87
CA ASP A 687 19.40 24.39 -2.69
C ASP A 687 18.55 23.10 -2.65
N MET A 688 17.30 23.22 -2.20
CA MET A 688 16.33 22.12 -2.11
C MET A 688 15.80 21.65 -3.48
N ASP A 689 16.02 22.45 -4.52
CA ASP A 689 15.63 22.14 -5.91
C ASP A 689 16.71 21.34 -6.66
N TYR A 690 17.81 21.01 -5.98
CA TYR A 690 18.93 20.26 -6.51
C TYR A 690 19.19 19.00 -5.69
N GLU A 691 19.62 17.96 -6.39
CA GLU A 691 20.13 16.72 -5.81
C GLU A 691 21.59 16.53 -6.20
N CYS A 692 22.30 15.63 -5.52
CA CYS A 692 23.63 15.24 -5.96
C CYS A 692 23.53 14.57 -7.34
N SER A 693 24.49 14.86 -8.22
CA SER A 693 24.65 14.12 -9.46
C SER A 693 24.92 12.64 -9.17
N PHE A 694 24.73 11.77 -10.16
CA PHE A 694 24.77 10.31 -9.98
C PHE A 694 26.06 9.86 -9.27
N GLU A 695 27.21 10.41 -9.69
CA GLU A 695 28.56 10.10 -9.21
C GLU A 695 28.92 10.70 -7.83
N PHE A 696 27.98 11.40 -7.18
CA PHE A 696 28.23 12.16 -5.95
C PHE A 696 27.25 11.76 -4.84
N THR A 697 27.72 11.62 -3.59
CA THR A 697 26.86 11.37 -2.42
C THR A 697 26.92 12.53 -1.44
N LYS A 698 25.90 12.67 -0.57
CA LYS A 698 25.93 13.68 0.49
C LYS A 698 26.90 13.24 1.60
N ASN A 699 27.80 14.13 2.01
CA ASN A 699 28.60 13.94 3.22
C ASN A 699 27.79 14.32 4.49
N VAL A 700 28.41 14.21 5.67
CA VAL A 700 27.77 14.56 6.96
C VAL A 700 27.38 16.03 7.10
N GLU A 701 27.98 16.91 6.29
CA GLU A 701 27.66 18.34 6.23
C GLU A 701 26.58 18.66 5.18
N GLY A 702 26.09 17.65 4.44
CA GLY A 702 25.11 17.81 3.38
C GLY A 702 25.68 18.17 1.99
N ASN A 703 27.01 18.26 1.86
CA ASN A 703 27.69 18.58 0.61
C ASN A 703 27.80 17.37 -0.32
N CYS A 704 27.60 17.56 -1.63
CA CYS A 704 27.75 16.51 -2.63
C CYS A 704 29.24 16.28 -2.94
N VAL A 705 29.77 15.15 -2.49
CA VAL A 705 31.17 14.74 -2.68
C VAL A 705 31.25 13.53 -3.62
N PRO A 706 32.33 13.39 -4.43
CA PRO A 706 32.48 12.24 -5.31
C PRO A 706 32.44 10.92 -4.52
N ASP A 707 31.76 9.92 -5.08
CA ASP A 707 31.67 8.58 -4.53
C ASP A 707 32.28 7.58 -5.51
N PHE A 708 33.28 6.83 -5.05
CA PHE A 708 34.05 5.92 -5.91
C PHE A 708 33.21 4.77 -6.45
N ASN A 709 32.29 4.21 -5.66
CA ASN A 709 31.42 3.12 -6.10
C ASN A 709 30.48 3.60 -7.21
N LEU A 710 29.98 4.82 -7.09
CA LEU A 710 29.10 5.43 -8.10
C LEU A 710 29.86 5.84 -9.38
N LEU A 711 31.10 6.30 -9.25
CA LEU A 711 32.00 6.59 -10.38
C LEU A 711 32.36 5.31 -11.16
N GLU A 712 32.57 4.20 -10.45
CA GLU A 712 32.80 2.89 -11.05
C GLU A 712 31.53 2.37 -11.74
N PHE A 713 30.40 2.38 -11.03
CA PHE A 713 29.12 1.87 -11.54
C PHE A 713 28.63 2.62 -12.79
N SER A 714 28.77 3.95 -12.82
CA SER A 714 28.44 4.76 -14.00
C SER A 714 29.38 4.53 -15.20
N GLY A 715 30.55 3.93 -14.94
CA GLY A 715 31.64 3.80 -15.90
C GLY A 715 32.23 5.14 -16.34
N ALA A 716 32.04 6.21 -15.56
CA ALA A 716 32.51 7.56 -15.89
C ALA A 716 34.04 7.59 -16.06
N CYS A 717 34.75 6.86 -15.20
CA CYS A 717 36.21 6.76 -15.25
C CYS A 717 36.72 5.82 -16.36
N SER A 718 36.03 4.72 -16.65
CA SER A 718 36.43 3.76 -17.70
C SER A 718 36.34 4.34 -19.12
N LYS A 719 35.54 5.39 -19.32
CA LYS A 719 35.35 6.08 -20.61
C LYS A 719 36.41 7.15 -20.89
N ASN A 720 37.28 7.49 -19.94
CA ASN A 720 38.19 8.63 -20.06
C ASN A 720 39.68 8.22 -19.94
N THR A 721 40.43 8.43 -21.03
CA THR A 721 41.87 8.13 -21.11
C THR A 721 42.75 9.06 -20.26
N ARG A 722 42.22 10.19 -19.77
CA ARG A 722 42.99 11.24 -19.08
C ARG A 722 43.08 11.11 -17.56
N LYS A 723 42.45 10.08 -16.95
CA LYS A 723 42.41 9.85 -15.49
C LYS A 723 41.88 11.00 -14.62
N GLU A 724 41.39 12.09 -15.21
CA GLU A 724 40.71 13.20 -14.53
C GLU A 724 39.41 13.55 -15.25
N LEU A 725 38.35 13.76 -14.48
CA LEU A 725 37.01 14.14 -14.91
C LEU A 725 36.66 15.52 -14.38
N THR A 726 35.89 16.28 -15.15
CA THR A 726 35.24 17.51 -14.68
C THR A 726 33.74 17.24 -14.69
N LEU A 727 33.15 17.14 -13.50
CA LEU A 727 31.74 16.77 -13.33
C LEU A 727 31.01 17.83 -12.52
N MET A 728 29.71 17.98 -12.77
CA MET A 728 28.86 18.82 -11.93
C MET A 728 28.50 18.03 -10.67
N PRO A 729 28.79 18.53 -9.44
CA PRO A 729 28.52 17.79 -8.21
C PRO A 729 27.02 17.68 -7.91
N ARG A 730 26.22 18.60 -8.43
CA ARG A 730 24.79 18.72 -8.21
C ARG A 730 24.08 18.92 -9.54
N ARG A 731 22.85 18.44 -9.62
CA ARG A 731 21.95 18.65 -10.76
C ARG A 731 20.59 19.11 -10.24
N LYS A 732 19.91 19.91 -11.05
CA LYS A 732 18.52 20.27 -10.79
C LYS A 732 17.67 19.00 -10.82
N ILE A 733 16.77 18.88 -9.85
CA ILE A 733 15.84 17.76 -9.75
C ILE A 733 15.03 17.65 -11.05
N ILE A 734 14.87 16.43 -11.56
CA ILE A 734 14.09 16.19 -12.77
C ILE A 734 12.62 16.51 -12.49
N GLY A 735 11.99 17.31 -13.37
CA GLY A 735 10.62 17.76 -13.19
C GLY A 735 10.47 18.96 -12.27
N ASN A 736 11.56 19.49 -11.71
CA ASN A 736 11.54 20.72 -10.92
C ASN A 736 11.15 21.93 -11.76
N LYS A 737 10.23 22.75 -11.22
CA LYS A 737 9.57 23.82 -11.96
C LYS A 737 10.18 25.20 -11.75
N CYS A 738 11.17 25.35 -10.87
CA CYS A 738 11.79 26.66 -10.60
C CYS A 738 12.43 27.25 -11.88
N LYS A 739 12.42 28.58 -12.00
CA LYS A 739 12.84 29.24 -13.24
C LYS A 739 14.33 29.58 -13.27
N ASN A 740 14.82 30.35 -12.30
CA ASN A 740 16.19 30.85 -12.29
C ASN A 740 17.11 29.86 -11.56
N GLU A 741 17.95 29.18 -12.34
CA GLU A 741 18.85 28.14 -11.84
C GLU A 741 20.05 28.72 -11.06
N LEU A 742 20.46 27.99 -10.02
CA LEU A 742 21.68 28.29 -9.29
C LEU A 742 22.91 28.05 -10.16
N THR A 743 23.91 28.90 -10.00
CA THR A 743 25.23 28.68 -10.60
C THR A 743 25.98 27.66 -9.75
N ILE A 744 26.32 26.51 -10.34
CA ILE A 744 27.05 25.43 -9.68
C ILE A 744 28.40 25.28 -10.39
N ASP A 745 29.48 25.40 -9.63
CA ASP A 745 30.81 25.20 -10.16
C ASP A 745 31.11 23.70 -10.33
N PRO A 746 31.72 23.30 -11.47
CA PRO A 746 32.13 21.93 -11.68
C PRO A 746 33.30 21.55 -10.75
N VAL A 747 33.36 20.28 -10.37
CA VAL A 747 34.42 19.72 -9.53
C VAL A 747 35.33 18.81 -10.35
N HIS A 748 36.63 18.92 -10.09
CA HIS A 748 37.63 18.01 -10.66
C HIS A 748 37.71 16.72 -9.85
N VAL A 749 37.56 15.58 -10.52
CA VAL A 749 37.55 14.24 -9.90
C VAL A 749 38.66 13.41 -10.52
N SER A 750 39.55 12.87 -9.68
CA SER A 750 40.61 11.95 -10.13
C SER A 750 40.09 10.51 -10.19
N CYS A 751 40.34 9.83 -11.30
CA CYS A 751 40.11 8.41 -11.50
C CYS A 751 41.34 7.56 -11.16
N SER A 752 42.43 8.14 -10.65
CA SER A 752 43.70 7.44 -10.42
C SER A 752 43.62 6.34 -9.34
N THR A 753 42.64 6.39 -8.45
CA THR A 753 42.40 5.39 -7.38
C THR A 753 41.64 4.15 -7.83
N LEU A 754 41.03 4.14 -9.03
CA LEU A 754 40.36 2.96 -9.61
C LEU A 754 41.35 2.02 -10.33
N SER A 755 42.64 2.37 -10.36
CA SER A 755 43.64 1.75 -11.24
C SER A 755 44.43 0.59 -10.63
N ASP A 756 44.09 0.05 -9.46
CA ASP A 756 44.82 -1.11 -8.89
C ASP A 756 43.88 -2.28 -8.54
N PRO A 757 43.61 -3.18 -9.50
CA PRO A 757 42.99 -4.47 -9.20
C PRO A 757 43.95 -5.48 -8.52
N ILE A 758 45.24 -5.17 -8.33
CA ILE A 758 46.22 -6.11 -7.79
C ILE A 758 47.31 -5.33 -7.03
N ASN A 759 47.41 -5.55 -5.71
CA ASN A 759 48.37 -5.00 -4.73
C ASN A 759 48.01 -3.68 -4.03
N SER A 760 47.16 -3.74 -3.01
CA SER A 760 47.27 -2.82 -1.88
C SER A 760 46.90 -3.52 -0.57
N SER A 761 47.92 -4.07 0.11
CA SER A 761 47.86 -4.40 1.54
C SER A 761 47.96 -3.13 2.42
N ASP A 762 47.44 -1.99 1.95
CA ASP A 762 47.41 -0.75 2.73
C ASP A 762 46.18 0.09 2.36
N ASN A 763 45.26 0.19 3.33
CA ASN A 763 44.23 1.21 3.52
C ASN A 763 43.16 1.39 2.42
N THR A 764 42.22 0.45 2.38
CA THR A 764 40.81 0.76 2.09
C THR A 764 40.33 1.82 3.09
N PRO A 765 39.73 2.96 2.68
CA PRO A 765 39.03 3.82 3.62
C PRO A 765 37.73 3.11 4.02
N LEU A 766 37.82 2.25 5.04
CA LEU A 766 36.67 1.79 5.80
C LEU A 766 35.92 3.04 6.30
N LYS A 767 34.72 3.27 5.78
CA LYS A 767 33.76 4.15 6.43
C LYS A 767 33.33 3.42 7.71
N GLN A 768 34.00 3.69 8.81
CA GLN A 768 33.53 3.25 10.13
C GLN A 768 32.19 3.93 10.39
N ASN A 769 31.10 3.17 10.33
CA ASN A 769 29.92 3.51 11.11
C ASN A 769 30.29 3.21 12.57
N PRO A 770 30.44 4.22 13.44
CA PRO A 770 30.73 3.94 14.84
C PRO A 770 29.50 3.29 15.45
N PHE A 771 29.52 1.97 15.58
CA PHE A 771 28.61 1.26 16.47
C PHE A 771 28.85 1.77 17.89
N SER A 772 27.80 2.16 18.60
CA SER A 772 27.87 2.63 19.99
C SER A 772 28.24 1.51 20.98
N GLU A 773 28.33 0.27 20.51
CA GLU A 773 28.72 -0.91 21.30
C GLU A 773 29.95 -1.59 20.71
N LYS A 774 30.84 -2.09 21.58
CA LYS A 774 32.08 -2.76 21.17
C LYS A 774 31.75 -4.10 20.49
N PRO A 775 32.12 -4.32 19.22
CA PRO A 775 31.99 -5.62 18.59
C PRO A 775 32.91 -6.63 19.28
N HIS A 776 32.38 -7.80 19.62
CA HIS A 776 33.12 -8.83 20.36
C HIS A 776 33.93 -9.78 19.47
N ILE A 777 33.57 -9.98 18.19
CA ILE A 777 34.26 -10.88 17.23
C ILE A 777 34.08 -10.36 15.79
N TYR A 778 35.09 -10.54 14.94
CA TYR A 778 34.98 -10.45 13.48
C TYR A 778 35.41 -11.79 12.87
N GLU A 779 34.66 -12.30 11.89
CA GLU A 779 35.07 -13.41 11.02
C GLU A 779 34.85 -13.01 9.55
N TYR A 780 35.81 -13.38 8.70
CA TYR A 780 35.76 -13.14 7.25
C TYR A 780 35.55 -14.47 6.54
N PHE A 781 34.50 -14.56 5.74
CA PHE A 781 34.22 -15.70 4.88
C PHE A 781 34.62 -15.37 3.45
N ASN A 782 35.55 -16.14 2.88
CA ASN A 782 36.09 -15.90 1.54
C ASN A 782 35.38 -16.73 0.46
N THR A 783 34.51 -17.67 0.84
CA THR A 783 33.77 -18.56 -0.07
C THR A 783 32.42 -18.96 0.51
N GLY A 784 31.40 -19.14 -0.35
CA GLY A 784 30.03 -19.52 0.06
C GLY A 784 29.88 -20.90 0.70
N GLU A 785 30.95 -21.72 0.76
CA GLU A 785 30.95 -22.94 1.58
C GLU A 785 31.08 -22.65 3.08
N ASP A 786 31.53 -21.45 3.47
CA ASP A 786 31.69 -21.07 4.86
C ASP A 786 30.41 -20.45 5.48
N GLU A 787 29.35 -20.22 4.71
CA GLU A 787 28.06 -19.68 5.20
C GLU A 787 27.15 -20.73 5.88
N TYR A 788 27.51 -22.02 5.82
CA TYR A 788 26.67 -23.14 6.29
C TYR A 788 27.17 -23.83 7.57
N TYR A 789 27.82 -23.12 8.49
CA TYR A 789 28.23 -23.68 9.79
C TYR A 789 27.64 -22.95 11.00
#